data_AF-A0A2T7KTS4-F1
#
_entry.id   AF-A0A2T7KTS4-F1
#
_cell.length_a   1.000
_cell.length_b   1.000
_cell.length_c   1.000
_cell.angle_alpha   90.00
_cell.angle_beta   90.00
_cell.angle_gamma   90.00
#
_symmetry.space_group_name_H-M   'P 1'
#
loop_
_entity.id
_entity.type
_entity.pdbx_description
1 polymer ?
#
loop_
_entity_poly.entity_id
_entity_poly.type
_entity_poly.pdbx_seq_one_letter_code
_entity_poly.pdbx_strand_id
1 'polypeptide(L)'
;LTWQASTDNKGVTGYDVYANNVLRGSVAGNVLTYTDTRSASTTVSYFVRAKDAAGNVSGDSNTVTRNGQSGSASNLAVNKPITASSVIHTYVAENANDNSTSTYWEGAGGSYPNTLTVKLGSNADTENVVVKLNPDSSWGPRTQRIEVLGREQSSSSFNSLVAAKDYDFSPASGNTVTIPVSARVADVQLKFTANNGSGAGQVAEFQVLGAPAANPDLQVTGITAAPAAPVETDEITLTATVRNAGALAAPASKVELRLGGTKVATASVGALASGASTQVSASIGARNAGSYELSAVADPADEVIEQNETNNTWTSASPLVVKPVSSSDLVAAAVTTSPSAASAGDTVTFSVALKNQGTVASAGGAHGITLTLVDSKGATVKTLTGAHNGAIAAGATTAPVPLGTWTAANGSYTVRTVIAADANELPVKRENNTATQALFVGRGANMPYDMYEAEDGTTGGGAQVVGPNRTVGDVAGEASGREAVTLNNTGNYVEFTTRASTNTLVTRFSIPDAPGGGGIDSTLNVYVDGVFLKAIDLTSKYAWLYGNETAPGNSPGSGAPRHIYDEANVMLGKTVPAGSKIRLQKDSANTSTYAIDFVNLEQVAPVANPNPATYTVPAGFSHQDVQNALDKVRMDTTGTLVGVYLPAGEYSTASKFQVYGKAVKVVGAGPWYTRFNAPATQDNTDVGFRAEASAKGSSFANFAYFGNYTSRIDGPGKVFDFSNVSDIVIDNIWNEHMVCLYWGANTDNITIKNSRIRNMFADGVNMTNGSTDNLVTNNEARATGDDSFALFSAIDAGGADMKNNVYENLTSILTWRAAGIAVYGGYDNTFRNIHIADTLVYSGITVSSLDFGYPMNGFGTAPTTIENVSIVRAGGHFWGSQTFPGIWLFSASKVFQGIRINNVDIVDPTYSGIMFQTNYVGGQPQFPIKDTVLSDISISGARKSGDAFDAKSGFGLWANELPEAGQGPAVGEVTFNGLKFSDNAQDIKNTTPGFKININP
;
A
#
# COMPACT_ATOMS: atom_id res chain seq x y z
N LEU A 1 6.35 5.36 47.31
CA LEU A 1 7.65 5.03 47.94
C LEU A 1 8.21 3.79 47.26
N THR A 2 9.51 3.78 46.96
CA THR A 2 10.22 2.65 46.37
C THR A 2 11.54 2.49 47.10
N TRP A 3 11.98 1.26 47.38
CA TRP A 3 13.24 0.95 48.05
C TRP A 3 13.96 -0.23 47.38
N GLN A 4 15.20 -0.50 47.78
CA GLN A 4 15.95 -1.68 47.34
C GLN A 4 15.78 -2.82 48.34
N ALA A 5 15.89 -4.08 47.87
CA ALA A 5 15.80 -5.23 48.74
C ALA A 5 16.90 -5.23 49.81
N SER A 6 16.55 -5.64 51.03
CA SER A 6 17.51 -5.81 52.13
C SER A 6 18.47 -6.96 51.84
N THR A 7 19.72 -6.82 52.29
CA THR A 7 20.84 -7.74 52.01
C THR A 7 20.93 -8.95 52.95
N ASP A 8 19.89 -9.22 53.74
CA ASP A 8 19.90 -10.32 54.70
C ASP A 8 19.87 -11.70 54.01
N ASN A 9 20.67 -12.63 54.55
CA ASN A 9 20.99 -13.91 53.92
C ASN A 9 20.08 -15.08 54.33
N LYS A 10 19.01 -14.81 55.12
CA LYS A 10 18.03 -15.82 55.57
C LYS A 10 16.62 -15.70 54.99
N GLY A 11 16.40 -14.76 54.08
CA GLY A 11 15.15 -14.62 53.33
C GLY A 11 14.15 -13.67 54.00
N VAL A 12 14.06 -12.46 53.46
CA VAL A 12 13.07 -11.47 53.86
C VAL A 12 11.67 -11.93 53.45
N THR A 13 10.75 -12.03 54.42
CA THR A 13 9.36 -12.40 54.20
C THR A 13 8.43 -11.20 54.07
N GLY A 14 8.84 -10.02 54.57
CA GLY A 14 8.10 -8.78 54.38
C GLY A 14 8.86 -7.51 54.73
N TYR A 15 8.25 -6.36 54.41
CA TYR A 15 8.70 -5.04 54.83
C TYR A 15 7.59 -4.30 55.58
N ASP A 16 7.92 -3.70 56.72
CA ASP A 16 7.07 -2.74 57.41
C ASP A 16 7.40 -1.33 56.97
N VAL A 17 6.40 -0.62 56.43
CA VAL A 17 6.53 0.75 55.92
C VAL A 17 6.05 1.73 56.97
N TYR A 18 6.90 2.67 57.37
CA TYR A 18 6.58 3.71 58.35
C TYR A 18 6.48 5.09 57.69
N ALA A 19 5.59 5.93 58.22
CA ALA A 19 5.44 7.32 57.85
C ALA A 19 5.30 8.18 59.11
N ASN A 20 6.20 9.15 59.31
CA ASN A 20 6.31 9.96 60.53
C ASN A 20 6.33 9.09 61.81
N ASN A 21 7.15 8.03 61.81
CA ASN A 21 7.28 7.00 62.85
C ASN A 21 6.02 6.16 63.14
N VAL A 22 4.95 6.29 62.36
CA VAL A 22 3.74 5.45 62.48
C VAL A 22 3.75 4.37 61.39
N LEU A 23 3.50 3.11 61.77
CA LEU A 23 3.37 2.01 60.82
C LEU A 23 2.17 2.25 59.89
N ARG A 24 2.40 2.14 58.57
CA ARG A 24 1.38 2.26 57.52
C ARG A 24 0.85 0.92 57.04
N GLY A 25 1.73 -0.08 56.97
CA GLY A 25 1.37 -1.43 56.58
C GLY A 25 2.59 -2.31 56.39
N SER A 26 2.33 -3.61 56.24
CA SER A 26 3.32 -4.61 55.85
C SER A 26 3.10 -5.02 54.40
N VAL A 27 4.17 -5.19 53.62
CA VAL A 27 4.14 -5.80 52.29
C VAL A 27 4.99 -7.08 52.26
N ALA A 28 4.76 -7.96 51.29
CA ALA A 28 5.53 -9.19 51.13
C ALA A 28 6.99 -8.92 50.73
N GLY A 29 7.91 -9.86 51.03
CA GLY A 29 9.36 -9.66 50.87
C GLY A 29 9.86 -9.43 49.45
N ASN A 30 9.04 -9.73 48.44
CA ASN A 30 9.30 -9.44 47.02
C ASN A 30 8.65 -8.12 46.54
N VAL A 31 7.91 -7.41 47.38
CA VAL A 31 7.27 -6.12 47.07
C VAL A 31 8.14 -4.99 47.61
N LEU A 32 8.70 -4.20 46.70
CA LEU A 32 9.65 -3.11 46.99
C LEU A 32 9.06 -1.71 46.76
N THR A 33 7.73 -1.63 46.66
CA THR A 33 6.97 -0.40 46.42
C THR A 33 5.80 -0.29 47.40
N TYR A 34 5.44 0.94 47.76
CA TYR A 34 4.26 1.24 48.59
C TYR A 34 3.68 2.61 48.23
N THR A 35 2.35 2.67 48.12
CA THR A 35 1.60 3.90 47.83
C THR A 35 0.88 4.34 49.11
N ASP A 36 1.24 5.51 49.65
CA ASP A 36 0.56 6.15 50.79
C ASP A 36 -0.15 7.43 50.31
N THR A 37 -1.44 7.54 50.59
CA THR A 37 -2.26 8.71 50.22
C THR A 37 -2.25 9.71 51.37
N ARG A 38 -1.57 10.85 51.17
CA ARG A 38 -1.37 11.88 52.19
C ARG A 38 -1.73 13.26 51.64
N SER A 39 -2.28 14.13 52.50
CA SER A 39 -2.56 15.53 52.15
C SER A 39 -1.31 16.23 51.59
N ALA A 40 -1.48 16.96 50.49
CA ALA A 40 -0.41 17.69 49.82
C ALA A 40 0.33 18.66 50.76
N SER A 41 -0.39 19.28 51.71
CA SER A 41 0.15 20.24 52.68
C SER A 41 0.91 19.61 53.86
N THR A 42 0.88 18.29 54.02
CA THR A 42 1.57 17.61 55.14
C THR A 42 2.98 17.17 54.73
N THR A 43 4.00 17.58 55.47
CA THR A 43 5.34 16.96 55.39
C THR A 43 5.29 15.54 55.92
N VAL A 44 5.75 14.57 55.12
CA VAL A 44 5.78 13.15 55.49
C VAL A 44 7.13 12.53 55.18
N SER A 45 7.74 11.96 56.21
CA SER A 45 9.02 11.26 56.19
C SER A 45 8.78 9.76 56.28
N TYR A 46 9.34 8.98 55.36
CA TYR A 46 9.17 7.54 55.26
C TYR A 46 10.47 6.77 55.49
N PHE A 47 10.37 5.61 56.11
CA PHE A 47 11.42 4.58 56.13
C PHE A 47 10.77 3.20 56.13
N VAL A 48 11.56 2.15 55.86
CA VAL A 48 11.12 0.75 55.91
C VAL A 48 11.97 -0.09 56.85
N ARG A 49 11.41 -1.19 57.35
CA ARG A 49 12.12 -2.26 58.06
C ARG A 49 11.85 -3.60 57.40
N ALA A 50 12.88 -4.38 57.14
CA ALA A 50 12.73 -5.76 56.66
C ALA A 50 12.36 -6.71 57.80
N LYS A 51 11.64 -7.79 57.49
CA LYS A 51 11.27 -8.87 58.41
C LYS A 51 11.59 -10.24 57.83
N ASP A 52 12.01 -11.17 58.67
CA ASP A 52 12.25 -12.58 58.30
C ASP A 52 11.11 -13.52 58.72
N ALA A 53 11.22 -14.80 58.39
CA ALA A 53 10.24 -15.84 58.76
C ALA A 53 10.16 -16.13 60.27
N ALA A 54 11.16 -15.72 61.05
CA ALA A 54 11.21 -15.89 62.50
C ALA A 54 10.67 -14.66 63.28
N GLY A 55 10.33 -13.58 62.57
CA GLY A 55 9.83 -12.34 63.15
C GLY A 55 10.93 -11.35 63.57
N ASN A 56 12.18 -11.58 63.20
CA ASN A 56 13.25 -10.60 63.39
C ASN A 56 13.01 -9.38 62.49
N VAL A 57 13.39 -8.19 62.96
CA VAL A 57 13.16 -6.92 62.26
C VAL A 57 14.47 -6.16 62.10
N SER A 58 14.72 -5.59 60.92
CA SER A 58 15.91 -4.76 60.66
C SER A 58 15.86 -3.41 61.39
N GLY A 59 17.01 -2.73 61.42
CA GLY A 59 17.04 -1.28 61.65
C GLY A 59 16.31 -0.51 60.54
N ASP A 60 16.08 0.78 60.78
CA ASP A 60 15.42 1.68 59.83
C ASP A 60 16.26 1.86 58.55
N SER A 61 15.60 1.91 57.38
CA SER A 61 16.24 2.39 56.16
C SER A 61 16.64 3.87 56.27
N ASN A 62 17.36 4.39 55.27
CA ASN A 62 17.43 5.83 55.07
C ASN A 62 16.02 6.42 54.95
N THR A 63 15.83 7.63 55.49
CA THR A 63 14.54 8.31 55.49
C THR A 63 14.36 9.13 54.21
N VAL A 64 13.17 9.05 53.60
CA VAL A 64 12.78 9.85 52.43
C VAL A 64 11.65 10.79 52.83
N THR A 65 11.88 12.11 52.72
CA THR A 65 10.91 13.15 53.12
C THR A 65 10.26 13.80 51.91
N ARG A 66 8.93 13.77 51.83
CA ARG A 66 8.14 14.66 50.98
C ARG A 66 7.72 15.87 51.82
N ASN A 67 8.18 17.06 51.46
CA ASN A 67 7.75 18.29 52.11
C ASN A 67 6.27 18.60 51.79
N GLY A 68 5.56 19.12 52.78
CA GLY A 68 4.21 19.63 52.62
C GLY A 68 4.23 21.00 51.94
N GLN A 69 3.34 21.21 50.98
CA GLN A 69 3.20 22.52 50.34
C GLN A 69 2.42 23.48 51.24
N SER A 70 3.07 24.59 51.63
CA SER A 70 2.47 25.66 52.42
C SER A 70 2.11 26.86 51.54
N GLY A 71 0.81 27.14 51.39
CA GLY A 71 0.29 28.52 51.31
C GLY A 71 0.65 29.40 50.10
N SER A 72 1.21 28.87 49.02
CA SER A 72 1.25 29.57 47.72
C SER A 72 0.17 29.00 46.82
N ALA A 73 -0.84 29.80 46.48
CA ALA A 73 -1.90 29.39 45.57
C ALA A 73 -1.34 28.92 44.22
N SER A 74 -1.74 27.73 43.78
CA SER A 74 -1.30 27.12 42.53
C SER A 74 -1.83 27.89 41.31
N ASN A 75 -1.02 28.04 40.26
CA ASN A 75 -1.52 28.51 38.97
C ASN A 75 -2.37 27.40 38.32
N LEU A 76 -3.68 27.58 38.33
CA LEU A 76 -4.67 26.65 37.80
C LEU A 76 -4.87 26.78 36.29
N ALA A 77 -4.30 27.82 35.66
CA ALA A 77 -4.49 28.12 34.24
C ALA A 77 -3.53 27.37 33.31
N VAL A 78 -2.38 26.88 33.79
CA VAL A 78 -1.31 26.29 32.95
C VAL A 78 -1.83 25.10 32.15
N ASN A 79 -1.61 25.12 30.83
CA ASN A 79 -2.03 24.08 29.87
C ASN A 79 -3.55 23.75 29.89
N LYS A 80 -4.39 24.62 30.46
CA LYS A 80 -5.85 24.48 30.40
C LYS A 80 -6.40 24.97 29.05
N PRO A 81 -7.58 24.51 28.62
CA PRO A 81 -8.25 25.07 27.45
C PRO A 81 -8.45 26.58 27.60
N ILE A 82 -7.91 27.35 26.66
CA ILE A 82 -7.96 28.81 26.64
C ILE A 82 -8.49 29.27 25.28
N THR A 83 -9.34 30.30 25.27
CA THR A 83 -9.97 30.80 24.03
C THR A 83 -9.97 32.33 24.00
N ALA A 84 -9.78 32.89 22.81
CA ALA A 84 -9.81 34.33 22.59
C ALA A 84 -10.94 34.76 21.65
N SER A 85 -11.43 36.00 21.78
CA SER A 85 -12.37 36.60 20.83
C SER A 85 -11.81 36.76 19.41
N SER A 86 -10.48 36.83 19.32
CA SER A 86 -9.71 37.14 18.11
C SER A 86 -8.24 36.84 18.37
N VAL A 87 -7.48 36.54 17.32
CA VAL A 87 -6.01 36.48 17.34
C VAL A 87 -5.46 37.28 16.17
N ILE A 88 -4.20 37.72 16.24
CA ILE A 88 -3.46 38.26 15.09
C ILE A 88 -2.20 37.42 14.83
N HIS A 89 -1.93 37.14 13.56
CA HIS A 89 -0.81 36.29 13.12
C HIS A 89 -0.75 34.95 13.88
N THR A 90 0.40 34.64 14.50
CA THR A 90 0.66 33.42 15.28
C THR A 90 0.56 33.64 16.80
N TYR A 91 0.03 34.79 17.25
CA TYR A 91 -0.12 35.14 18.66
C TYR A 91 -1.43 34.56 19.21
N VAL A 92 -1.49 33.22 19.24
CA VAL A 92 -2.66 32.42 19.61
C VAL A 92 -2.90 32.40 21.12
N ALA A 93 -4.07 31.94 21.56
CA ALA A 93 -4.51 32.04 22.96
C ALA A 93 -3.66 31.16 23.90
N GLU A 94 -3.23 30.00 23.42
CA GLU A 94 -2.42 28.98 24.10
C GLU A 94 -1.05 29.52 24.53
N ASN A 95 -0.51 30.50 23.80
CA ASN A 95 0.72 31.20 24.14
C ASN A 95 0.61 32.01 25.45
N ALA A 96 -0.60 32.19 26.01
CA ALA A 96 -0.83 32.93 27.24
C ALA A 96 -1.02 32.03 28.47
N ASN A 97 -0.89 30.71 28.36
CA ASN A 97 -0.90 29.80 29.51
C ASN A 97 0.03 28.58 29.36
N ASP A 98 1.05 28.72 28.51
CA ASP A 98 2.16 27.77 28.33
C ASP A 98 3.23 27.89 29.45
N ASN A 99 3.04 28.81 30.41
CA ASN A 99 3.97 29.16 31.48
C ASN A 99 5.31 29.75 30.97
N SER A 100 5.28 30.39 29.81
CA SER A 100 6.38 31.17 29.22
C SER A 100 6.05 32.67 29.20
N THR A 101 7.06 33.52 29.07
CA THR A 101 6.87 34.97 28.81
C THR A 101 7.58 35.44 27.54
N SER A 102 8.17 34.52 26.77
CA SER A 102 8.76 34.80 25.45
C SER A 102 7.73 34.70 24.31
N THR A 103 6.71 33.87 24.49
CA THR A 103 5.49 33.73 23.70
C THR A 103 4.41 34.67 24.23
N TYR A 104 3.39 34.97 23.42
CA TYR A 104 2.22 35.74 23.85
C TYR A 104 1.00 35.57 22.93
N TRP A 105 -0.18 35.87 23.48
CA TRP A 105 -1.44 36.11 22.77
C TRP A 105 -1.61 37.61 22.47
N GLU A 106 -2.14 37.92 21.29
CA GLU A 106 -2.61 39.27 20.93
C GLU A 106 -3.92 39.23 20.15
N GLY A 107 -4.87 40.08 20.54
CA GLY A 107 -6.14 40.26 19.83
C GLY A 107 -5.99 40.99 18.49
N ALA A 108 -7.06 41.03 17.68
CA ALA A 108 -7.02 41.78 16.43
C ALA A 108 -7.05 43.31 16.69
N GLY A 109 -6.14 44.06 16.06
CA GLY A 109 -6.03 45.51 16.25
C GLY A 109 -7.34 46.27 16.01
N GLY A 110 -7.72 47.14 16.93
CA GLY A 110 -8.93 47.97 16.84
C GLY A 110 -10.26 47.24 17.15
N SER A 111 -10.23 45.94 17.46
CA SER A 111 -11.44 45.13 17.69
C SER A 111 -11.92 45.06 19.15
N TYR A 112 -11.76 46.14 19.91
CA TYR A 112 -12.20 46.17 21.32
C TYR A 112 -13.73 46.01 21.45
N PRO A 113 -14.22 45.24 22.45
CA PRO A 113 -13.45 44.56 23.49
C PRO A 113 -12.81 43.25 23.00
N ASN A 114 -11.53 43.04 23.29
CA ASN A 114 -10.92 41.72 23.15
C ASN A 114 -11.16 40.90 24.42
N THR A 115 -11.42 39.61 24.31
CA THR A 115 -11.53 38.71 25.48
C THR A 115 -10.56 37.54 25.36
N LEU A 116 -10.02 37.11 26.50
CA LEU A 116 -9.21 35.90 26.67
C LEU A 116 -9.74 35.12 27.87
N THR A 117 -10.16 33.87 27.66
CA THR A 117 -10.92 33.06 28.63
C THR A 117 -10.20 31.75 28.87
N VAL A 118 -9.79 31.48 30.11
CA VAL A 118 -9.26 30.17 30.52
C VAL A 118 -10.35 29.36 31.22
N LYS A 119 -10.49 28.09 30.83
CA LYS A 119 -11.41 27.12 31.43
C LYS A 119 -10.65 26.21 32.39
N LEU A 120 -10.87 26.36 33.69
CA LEU A 120 -10.15 25.59 34.72
C LEU A 120 -10.59 24.12 34.75
N GLY A 121 -11.71 23.78 34.10
CA GLY A 121 -12.34 22.46 34.07
C GLY A 121 -13.55 22.43 35.00
N SER A 122 -13.31 22.71 36.28
CA SER A 122 -14.35 22.83 37.30
C SER A 122 -14.07 23.98 38.26
N ASN A 123 -15.00 24.29 39.16
CA ASN A 123 -14.91 25.41 40.09
C ASN A 123 -13.58 25.40 40.87
N ALA A 124 -12.96 26.57 40.96
CA ALA A 124 -11.86 26.87 41.85
C ALA A 124 -12.20 28.07 42.72
N ASP A 125 -11.70 28.07 43.96
CA ASP A 125 -11.65 29.25 44.81
C ASP A 125 -10.39 30.05 44.44
N THR A 126 -10.60 31.19 43.76
CA THR A 126 -9.51 32.06 43.30
C THR A 126 -9.04 32.98 44.41
N GLU A 127 -7.76 33.34 44.37
CA GLU A 127 -7.16 34.39 45.21
C GLU A 127 -6.67 35.58 44.37
N ASN A 128 -6.00 35.29 43.24
CA ASN A 128 -5.43 36.32 42.38
C ASN A 128 -5.46 35.89 40.90
N VAL A 129 -5.57 36.87 40.02
CA VAL A 129 -5.23 36.74 38.60
C VAL A 129 -3.93 37.49 38.35
N VAL A 130 -2.93 36.84 37.76
CA VAL A 130 -1.68 37.49 37.38
C VAL A 130 -1.64 37.59 35.85
N VAL A 131 -1.49 38.79 35.34
CA VAL A 131 -1.29 39.06 33.91
C VAL A 131 0.14 39.51 33.72
N LYS A 132 0.87 38.87 32.81
CA LYS A 132 2.24 39.26 32.45
C LYS A 132 2.32 39.59 30.98
N LEU A 133 3.25 40.46 30.63
CA LEU A 133 3.74 40.68 29.28
C LEU A 133 5.22 40.26 29.23
N ASN A 134 5.79 40.19 28.04
CA ASN A 134 7.20 39.89 27.88
C ASN A 134 8.04 40.94 28.64
N PRO A 135 8.98 40.54 29.52
CA PRO A 135 9.75 41.46 30.37
C PRO A 135 10.83 42.26 29.62
N ASP A 136 11.04 42.01 28.33
CA ASP A 136 12.02 42.73 27.50
C ASP A 136 11.74 44.25 27.46
N SER A 137 12.81 45.06 27.47
CA SER A 137 12.71 46.52 27.48
C SER A 137 12.10 47.09 26.20
N SER A 138 12.19 46.37 25.08
CA SER A 138 11.55 46.73 23.80
C SER A 138 10.03 46.82 23.87
N TRP A 139 9.39 46.11 24.81
CA TRP A 139 7.97 46.29 25.08
C TRP A 139 7.70 47.65 25.72
N GLY A 140 8.58 48.16 26.58
CA GLY A 140 8.42 49.46 27.24
C GLY A 140 7.20 49.54 28.18
N PRO A 141 7.06 50.67 28.91
CA PRO A 141 5.91 50.89 29.80
C PRO A 141 4.61 51.09 29.02
N ARG A 142 3.53 50.45 29.46
CA ARG A 142 2.18 50.60 28.88
C ARG A 142 1.10 50.49 29.96
N THR A 143 -0.12 50.87 29.61
CA THR A 143 -1.32 50.70 30.42
C THR A 143 -2.34 49.90 29.62
N GLN A 144 -2.88 48.82 30.21
CA GLN A 144 -4.02 48.09 29.65
C GLN A 144 -5.24 48.25 30.55
N ARG A 145 -6.41 48.50 29.96
CA ARG A 145 -7.68 48.57 30.67
C ARG A 145 -8.37 47.22 30.67
N ILE A 146 -8.32 46.55 31.82
CA ILE A 146 -8.73 45.16 32.02
C ILE A 146 -9.93 45.12 32.97
N GLU A 147 -10.98 44.41 32.56
CA GLU A 147 -12.05 43.88 33.41
C GLU A 147 -11.78 42.39 33.62
N VAL A 148 -11.88 41.91 34.87
CA VAL A 148 -11.79 40.47 35.16
C VAL A 148 -13.20 39.96 35.41
N LEU A 149 -13.66 39.06 34.54
CA LEU A 149 -14.91 38.34 34.69
C LEU A 149 -14.65 36.89 35.04
N GLY A 150 -15.67 36.22 35.57
CA GLY A 150 -15.63 34.79 35.75
C GLY A 150 -17.02 34.20 35.83
N ARG A 151 -17.07 32.88 35.71
CA ARG A 151 -18.30 32.11 35.61
C ARG A 151 -18.21 30.88 36.51
N GLU A 152 -19.22 30.67 37.33
CA GLU A 152 -19.41 29.43 38.12
C GLU A 152 -19.80 28.27 37.18
N GLN A 153 -19.37 27.04 37.50
CA GLN A 153 -19.44 25.90 36.58
C GLN A 153 -20.84 25.63 35.99
N SER A 154 -21.92 25.85 36.74
CA SER A 154 -23.31 25.72 36.30
C SER A 154 -23.87 26.92 35.51
N SER A 155 -23.23 28.08 35.61
CA SER A 155 -23.93 29.38 35.48
C SER A 155 -24.17 29.91 34.06
N SER A 156 -23.54 29.34 33.00
CA SER A 156 -23.53 29.79 31.59
C SER A 156 -23.03 31.22 31.26
N SER A 157 -23.26 32.21 32.12
CA SER A 157 -22.99 33.64 31.90
C SER A 157 -21.84 34.17 32.76
N PHE A 158 -21.00 35.05 32.19
CA PHE A 158 -19.90 35.69 32.92
C PHE A 158 -20.39 36.86 33.77
N ASN A 159 -19.87 36.96 35.00
CA ASN A 159 -20.09 38.06 35.93
C ASN A 159 -18.78 38.83 36.14
N SER A 160 -18.85 40.16 36.31
CA SER A 160 -17.69 40.98 36.68
C SER A 160 -17.21 40.62 38.09
N LEU A 161 -16.00 40.08 38.22
CA LEU A 161 -15.33 39.84 39.50
C LEU A 161 -14.53 41.08 39.94
N VAL A 162 -13.86 41.74 38.99
CA VAL A 162 -13.16 43.01 39.18
C VAL A 162 -13.52 43.94 38.02
N ALA A 163 -14.15 45.06 38.37
CA ALA A 163 -14.61 46.05 37.41
C ALA A 163 -13.45 46.65 36.60
N ALA A 164 -13.73 47.04 35.35
CA ALA A 164 -12.75 47.56 34.41
C ALA A 164 -11.86 48.67 35.01
N LYS A 165 -10.55 48.42 35.09
CA LYS A 165 -9.55 49.38 35.58
C LYS A 165 -8.32 49.38 34.69
N ASP A 166 -7.65 50.52 34.67
CA ASP A 166 -6.35 50.70 34.02
C ASP A 166 -5.25 50.10 34.90
N TYR A 167 -4.41 49.25 34.30
CA TYR A 167 -3.28 48.59 34.94
C TYR A 167 -1.99 48.88 34.20
N ASP A 168 -1.00 49.39 34.92
CA ASP A 168 0.31 49.76 34.39
C ASP A 168 1.27 48.57 34.39
N PHE A 169 1.85 48.31 33.24
CA PHE A 169 2.90 47.33 32.98
C PHE A 169 4.20 48.09 32.70
N SER A 170 5.29 47.73 33.39
CA SER A 170 6.61 48.29 33.17
C SER A 170 7.66 47.18 33.16
N PRO A 171 8.63 47.17 32.22
CA PRO A 171 9.77 46.25 32.27
C PRO A 171 10.53 46.34 33.60
N ALA A 172 10.55 47.51 34.26
CA ALA A 172 11.18 47.71 35.56
C ALA A 172 10.48 46.97 36.72
N SER A 173 9.20 46.61 36.57
CA SER A 173 8.45 45.72 37.49
C SER A 173 8.25 44.32 36.91
N GLY A 174 9.05 43.93 35.90
CA GLY A 174 8.94 42.63 35.23
C GLY A 174 7.67 42.46 34.41
N ASN A 175 7.08 43.56 33.92
CA ASN A 175 5.85 43.59 33.11
C ASN A 175 4.72 42.69 33.68
N THR A 176 4.58 42.68 35.00
CA THR A 176 3.66 41.80 35.74
C THR A 176 2.67 42.63 36.55
N VAL A 177 1.39 42.27 36.47
CA VAL A 177 0.30 42.85 37.26
C VAL A 177 -0.44 41.73 37.99
N THR A 178 -0.54 41.84 39.31
CA THR A 178 -1.37 40.95 40.15
C THR A 178 -2.67 41.66 40.49
N ILE A 179 -3.79 41.06 40.10
CA ILE A 179 -5.15 41.52 40.37
C ILE A 179 -5.73 40.59 41.45
N PRO A 180 -6.06 41.09 42.65
CA PRO A 180 -6.77 40.30 43.66
C PRO A 180 -8.17 39.91 43.16
N VAL A 181 -8.51 38.62 43.21
CA VAL A 181 -9.79 38.09 42.75
C VAL A 181 -10.23 36.99 43.71
N SER A 182 -11.18 37.29 44.59
CA SER A 182 -11.77 36.31 45.52
C SER A 182 -13.16 35.90 45.05
N ALA A 183 -13.25 34.77 44.36
CA ALA A 183 -14.48 34.23 43.80
C ALA A 183 -14.39 32.71 43.63
N ARG A 184 -15.56 32.04 43.53
CA ARG A 184 -15.63 30.64 43.10
C ARG A 184 -16.07 30.58 41.63
N VAL A 185 -15.18 30.14 40.76
CA VAL A 185 -15.40 30.14 39.30
C VAL A 185 -14.70 28.97 38.61
N ALA A 186 -15.30 28.46 37.53
CA ALA A 186 -14.74 27.44 36.65
C ALA A 186 -14.06 28.05 35.42
N ASP A 187 -14.53 29.21 34.95
CA ASP A 187 -13.89 29.96 33.87
C ASP A 187 -13.51 31.36 34.36
N VAL A 188 -12.34 31.85 33.96
CA VAL A 188 -11.89 33.23 34.19
C VAL A 188 -11.64 33.91 32.85
N GLN A 189 -12.20 35.09 32.65
CA GLN A 189 -12.08 35.88 31.43
C GLN A 189 -11.44 37.24 31.72
N LEU A 190 -10.37 37.55 31.01
CA LEU A 190 -9.86 38.90 30.87
C LEU A 190 -10.60 39.59 29.71
N LYS A 191 -11.11 40.79 29.93
CA LYS A 191 -11.75 41.62 28.90
C LYS A 191 -11.03 42.96 28.81
N PHE A 192 -10.41 43.19 27.66
CA PHE A 192 -9.60 44.37 27.36
C PHE A 192 -10.46 45.40 26.61
N THR A 193 -10.38 46.66 27.01
CA THR A 193 -11.09 47.78 26.31
C THR A 193 -10.16 48.90 25.86
N ALA A 194 -8.90 48.89 26.30
CA ALA A 194 -7.85 49.77 25.81
C ALA A 194 -6.47 49.18 26.12
N ASN A 195 -5.48 49.49 25.29
CA ASN A 195 -4.06 49.31 25.49
C ASN A 195 -3.39 50.53 24.84
N ASN A 196 -2.44 51.19 25.52
CA ASN A 196 -1.70 52.32 24.93
C ASN A 196 -0.35 51.91 24.29
N GLY A 197 0.05 50.64 24.43
CA GLY A 197 1.25 50.05 23.81
C GLY A 197 0.98 49.16 22.58
N SER A 198 -0.29 48.83 22.29
CA SER A 198 -0.74 48.18 21.04
C SER A 198 -2.19 48.55 20.72
N GLY A 199 -2.64 48.28 19.50
CA GLY A 199 -4.03 48.42 19.06
C GLY A 199 -4.99 47.35 19.61
N ALA A 200 -4.50 46.35 20.36
CA ALA A 200 -5.31 45.28 20.95
C ALA A 200 -4.83 44.90 22.36
N GLY A 201 -5.62 44.07 23.05
CA GLY A 201 -5.20 43.39 24.27
C GLY A 201 -4.06 42.39 23.99
N GLN A 202 -3.04 42.37 24.86
CA GLN A 202 -1.88 41.48 24.79
C GLN A 202 -1.68 40.78 26.14
N VAL A 203 -1.31 39.49 26.12
CA VAL A 203 -0.94 38.72 27.32
C VAL A 203 0.14 37.69 26.98
N ALA A 204 1.27 37.74 27.69
CA ALA A 204 2.31 36.71 27.60
C ALA A 204 2.05 35.54 28.55
N GLU A 205 1.51 35.79 29.75
CA GLU A 205 1.11 34.73 30.67
C GLU A 205 -0.10 35.19 31.51
N PHE A 206 -1.13 34.36 31.56
CA PHE A 206 -2.39 34.53 32.29
C PHE A 206 -2.47 33.45 33.38
N GLN A 207 -2.14 33.84 34.60
CA GLN A 207 -2.18 32.95 35.76
C GLN A 207 -3.48 33.14 36.52
N VAL A 208 -4.14 32.04 36.88
CA VAL A 208 -5.24 32.03 37.85
C VAL A 208 -4.73 31.33 39.09
N LEU A 209 -4.35 32.11 40.09
CA LEU A 209 -3.85 31.59 41.37
C LEU A 209 -5.04 31.30 42.28
N GLY A 210 -5.20 30.04 42.66
CA GLY A 210 -6.23 29.59 43.59
C GLY A 210 -6.06 28.13 44.01
N ALA A 211 -7.11 27.57 44.59
CA ALA A 211 -7.23 26.15 44.88
C ALA A 211 -8.49 25.58 44.19
N PRO A 212 -8.46 24.34 43.65
CA PRO A 212 -9.67 23.67 43.17
C PRO A 212 -10.71 23.56 44.29
N ALA A 213 -11.96 23.87 43.98
CA ALA A 213 -13.07 23.69 44.92
C ALA A 213 -13.47 22.20 44.96
N ALA A 214 -14.28 21.85 45.96
CA ALA A 214 -14.82 20.50 46.06
C ALA A 214 -15.73 20.17 44.86
N ASN A 215 -15.44 19.07 44.18
CA ASN A 215 -16.25 18.49 43.10
C ASN A 215 -16.23 16.94 43.19
N PRO A 216 -17.05 16.24 42.38
CA PRO A 216 -16.88 14.81 42.12
C PRO A 216 -15.54 14.52 41.43
N ASP A 217 -15.09 13.26 41.46
CA ASP A 217 -13.89 12.77 40.75
C ASP A 217 -14.12 11.27 40.52
N LEU A 218 -14.71 10.92 39.38
CA LEU A 218 -14.95 9.54 38.98
C LEU A 218 -13.63 8.89 38.56
N GLN A 219 -13.54 7.59 38.77
CA GLN A 219 -12.37 6.81 38.42
C GLN A 219 -12.80 5.37 38.16
N VAL A 220 -12.36 4.78 37.05
CA VAL A 220 -12.39 3.32 36.90
C VAL A 220 -11.20 2.73 37.65
N THR A 221 -11.47 1.86 38.63
CA THR A 221 -10.41 1.22 39.44
C THR A 221 -10.12 -0.22 39.03
N GLY A 222 -10.88 -0.76 38.08
CA GLY A 222 -10.66 -2.07 37.47
C GLY A 222 -11.84 -2.54 36.64
N ILE A 223 -11.60 -3.44 35.69
CA ILE A 223 -12.63 -4.19 34.95
C ILE A 223 -12.29 -5.68 34.93
N THR A 224 -13.31 -6.53 35.03
CA THR A 224 -13.21 -8.00 34.95
C THR A 224 -14.18 -8.55 33.92
N ALA A 225 -13.91 -9.77 33.44
CA ALA A 225 -14.79 -10.51 32.54
C ALA A 225 -15.29 -11.80 33.24
N ALA A 226 -16.55 -12.15 32.97
CA ALA A 226 -17.18 -13.39 33.40
C ALA A 226 -17.82 -14.10 32.18
N PRO A 227 -17.49 -15.37 31.90
CA PRO A 227 -16.46 -16.18 32.56
C PRO A 227 -15.04 -15.62 32.33
N ALA A 228 -14.10 -15.96 33.21
CA ALA A 228 -12.73 -15.41 33.17
C ALA A 228 -11.82 -16.03 32.08
N ALA A 229 -12.24 -17.14 31.48
CA ALA A 229 -11.56 -17.82 30.39
C ALA A 229 -12.59 -18.33 29.37
N PRO A 230 -13.29 -17.42 28.66
CA PRO A 230 -14.40 -17.77 27.78
C PRO A 230 -13.96 -18.58 26.56
N VAL A 231 -14.88 -19.35 26.00
CA VAL A 231 -14.83 -19.85 24.62
C VAL A 231 -15.77 -19.07 23.71
N GLU A 232 -15.66 -19.26 22.38
CA GLU A 232 -16.45 -18.57 21.35
C GLU A 232 -17.97 -18.65 21.47
N THR A 233 -18.50 -19.53 22.33
CA THR A 233 -19.93 -19.73 22.57
C THR A 233 -20.40 -19.20 23.92
N ASP A 234 -19.51 -18.67 24.76
CA ASP A 234 -19.86 -18.12 26.07
C ASP A 234 -20.36 -16.68 25.94
N GLU A 235 -21.52 -16.38 26.53
CA GLU A 235 -21.96 -15.00 26.78
C GLU A 235 -21.00 -14.34 27.79
N ILE A 236 -20.26 -13.32 27.35
CA ILE A 236 -19.30 -12.62 28.20
C ILE A 236 -19.98 -11.41 28.84
N THR A 237 -19.95 -11.33 30.16
CA THR A 237 -20.30 -10.12 30.92
C THR A 237 -19.05 -9.42 31.39
N LEU A 238 -18.94 -8.13 31.08
CA LEU A 238 -17.88 -7.27 31.61
C LEU A 238 -18.40 -6.51 32.82
N THR A 239 -17.58 -6.39 33.88
CA THR A 239 -17.90 -5.65 35.11
C THR A 239 -16.82 -4.64 35.43
N ALA A 240 -17.14 -3.35 35.39
CA ALA A 240 -16.25 -2.26 35.79
C ALA A 240 -16.54 -1.82 37.23
N THR A 241 -15.49 -1.49 37.98
CA THR A 241 -15.60 -0.85 39.30
C THR A 241 -15.35 0.65 39.13
N VAL A 242 -16.38 1.45 39.37
CA VAL A 242 -16.34 2.92 39.30
C VAL A 242 -16.36 3.49 40.71
N ARG A 243 -15.43 4.39 41.01
CA ARG A 243 -15.27 5.06 42.29
C ARG A 243 -15.46 6.56 42.12
N ASN A 244 -16.11 7.22 43.07
CA ASN A 244 -16.01 8.66 43.24
C ASN A 244 -14.95 8.95 44.32
N ALA A 245 -13.76 9.40 43.93
CA ALA A 245 -12.69 9.83 44.82
C ALA A 245 -12.86 11.29 45.30
N GLY A 246 -13.80 12.03 44.71
CA GLY A 246 -14.00 13.46 44.89
C GLY A 246 -14.68 13.81 46.21
N ALA A 247 -14.64 15.10 46.57
CA ALA A 247 -15.20 15.61 47.83
C ALA A 247 -16.72 15.83 47.80
N LEU A 248 -17.34 15.92 46.62
CA LEU A 248 -18.80 15.98 46.45
C LEU A 248 -19.36 14.66 45.90
N ALA A 249 -20.67 14.48 46.03
CA ALA A 249 -21.37 13.35 45.42
C ALA A 249 -21.50 13.54 43.90
N ALA A 250 -21.14 12.52 43.13
CA ALA A 250 -21.38 12.47 41.70
C ALA A 250 -22.87 12.17 41.42
N PRO A 251 -23.49 12.83 40.42
CA PRO A 251 -24.78 12.40 39.89
C PRO A 251 -24.67 11.03 39.22
N ALA A 252 -25.79 10.48 38.74
CA ALA A 252 -25.76 9.28 37.92
C ALA A 252 -25.10 9.56 36.56
N SER A 253 -24.20 8.67 36.13
CA SER A 253 -23.44 8.78 34.88
C SER A 253 -23.40 7.41 34.17
N LYS A 254 -22.41 7.19 33.30
CA LYS A 254 -22.25 5.95 32.52
C LYS A 254 -20.79 5.50 32.55
N VAL A 255 -20.55 4.23 32.28
CA VAL A 255 -19.22 3.71 31.94
C VAL A 255 -19.27 3.05 30.57
N GLU A 256 -18.29 3.35 29.72
CA GLU A 256 -18.06 2.64 28.47
C GLU A 256 -17.13 1.45 28.71
N LEU A 257 -17.50 0.28 28.19
CA LEU A 257 -16.70 -0.94 28.26
C LEU A 257 -16.12 -1.22 26.87
N ARG A 258 -14.81 -1.47 26.78
CA ARG A 258 -14.06 -1.54 25.52
C ARG A 258 -13.28 -2.85 25.37
N LEU A 259 -13.20 -3.34 24.14
CA LEU A 259 -12.28 -4.39 23.70
C LEU A 259 -11.44 -3.88 22.53
N GLY A 260 -10.11 -4.00 22.61
CA GLY A 260 -9.19 -3.53 21.57
C GLY A 260 -9.38 -2.06 21.23
N GLY A 261 -9.55 -1.20 22.25
CA GLY A 261 -9.89 0.23 22.10
C GLY A 261 -11.32 0.54 21.63
N THR A 262 -12.10 -0.43 21.16
CA THR A 262 -13.43 -0.23 20.59
C THR A 262 -14.53 -0.40 21.64
N LYS A 263 -15.53 0.50 21.68
CA LYS A 263 -16.73 0.34 22.52
C LYS A 263 -17.45 -0.96 22.17
N VAL A 264 -17.69 -1.80 23.18
CA VAL A 264 -18.51 -3.01 23.06
C VAL A 264 -19.79 -2.97 23.88
N ALA A 265 -19.85 -2.18 24.96
CA ALA A 265 -21.07 -1.97 25.75
C ALA A 265 -21.00 -0.66 26.55
N THR A 266 -22.13 -0.29 27.16
CA THR A 266 -22.25 0.81 28.12
C THR A 266 -23.06 0.32 29.31
N ALA A 267 -22.63 0.64 30.53
CA ALA A 267 -23.38 0.35 31.76
C ALA A 267 -23.70 1.65 32.52
N SER A 268 -24.87 1.72 33.15
CA SER A 268 -25.30 2.90 33.91
C SER A 268 -24.68 2.90 35.31
N VAL A 269 -24.09 4.04 35.69
CA VAL A 269 -23.52 4.28 37.02
C VAL A 269 -24.53 5.10 37.82
N GLY A 270 -25.03 4.55 38.93
CA GLY A 270 -25.89 5.32 39.85
C GLY A 270 -25.13 6.45 40.54
N ALA A 271 -25.83 7.41 41.13
CA ALA A 271 -25.19 8.51 41.86
C ALA A 271 -24.27 7.99 42.99
N LEU A 272 -23.05 8.52 43.08
CA LEU A 272 -22.01 8.06 44.01
C LEU A 272 -21.67 9.13 45.04
N ALA A 273 -21.89 8.83 46.31
CA ALA A 273 -21.40 9.67 47.41
C ALA A 273 -19.86 9.78 47.38
N SER A 274 -19.32 10.85 47.99
CA SER A 274 -17.87 11.04 48.14
C SER A 274 -17.21 9.81 48.76
N GLY A 275 -16.14 9.34 48.13
CA GLY A 275 -15.38 8.15 48.52
C GLY A 275 -16.03 6.80 48.16
N ALA A 276 -17.30 6.78 47.72
CA ALA A 276 -18.02 5.55 47.41
C ALA A 276 -17.52 4.87 46.13
N SER A 277 -17.79 3.57 46.00
CA SER A 277 -17.54 2.80 44.78
C SER A 277 -18.71 1.87 44.49
N THR A 278 -18.94 1.61 43.20
CA THR A 278 -19.95 0.66 42.72
C THR A 278 -19.35 -0.25 41.65
N GLN A 279 -19.98 -1.41 41.46
CA GLN A 279 -19.73 -2.27 40.33
C GLN A 279 -20.91 -2.20 39.37
N VAL A 280 -20.61 -2.07 38.08
CA VAL A 280 -21.58 -1.97 37.01
C VAL A 280 -21.19 -2.94 35.90
N SER A 281 -22.17 -3.64 35.35
CA SER A 281 -21.95 -4.75 34.44
C SER A 281 -22.82 -4.63 33.19
N ALA A 282 -22.32 -5.13 32.06
CA ALA A 282 -23.09 -5.33 30.85
C ALA A 282 -22.63 -6.60 30.11
N SER A 283 -23.56 -7.33 29.49
CA SER A 283 -23.18 -8.37 28.52
C SER A 283 -22.61 -7.69 27.28
N ILE A 284 -21.53 -8.27 26.76
CA ILE A 284 -20.96 -7.96 25.45
C ILE A 284 -21.23 -9.09 24.45
N GLY A 285 -22.07 -10.05 24.79
CA GLY A 285 -22.34 -11.23 23.98
C GLY A 285 -21.16 -12.22 23.92
N ALA A 286 -21.31 -13.24 23.08
CA ALA A 286 -20.20 -14.06 22.63
C ALA A 286 -19.18 -13.26 21.78
N ARG A 287 -17.95 -13.76 21.69
CA ARG A 287 -16.84 -13.15 20.94
C ARG A 287 -16.02 -14.21 20.23
N ASN A 288 -15.41 -13.87 19.10
CA ASN A 288 -14.56 -14.79 18.35
C ASN A 288 -13.29 -15.15 19.15
N ALA A 289 -12.62 -16.24 18.78
CA ALA A 289 -11.35 -16.61 19.42
C ALA A 289 -10.30 -15.52 19.18
N GLY A 290 -9.62 -15.11 20.25
CA GLY A 290 -8.70 -13.97 20.16
C GLY A 290 -8.21 -13.48 21.52
N SER A 291 -7.30 -12.51 21.47
CA SER A 291 -6.78 -11.80 22.63
C SER A 291 -7.14 -10.32 22.49
N TYR A 292 -7.92 -9.80 23.44
CA TYR A 292 -8.49 -8.46 23.37
C TYR A 292 -7.96 -7.61 24.53
N GLU A 293 -7.41 -6.43 24.24
CA GLU A 293 -7.17 -5.43 25.29
C GLU A 293 -8.50 -5.08 25.97
N LEU A 294 -8.56 -5.16 27.30
CA LEU A 294 -9.77 -4.93 28.08
C LEU A 294 -9.66 -3.58 28.80
N SER A 295 -10.56 -2.64 28.53
CA SER A 295 -10.55 -1.31 29.16
C SER A 295 -11.95 -0.77 29.44
N ALA A 296 -12.03 0.24 30.31
CA ALA A 296 -13.26 0.97 30.59
C ALA A 296 -12.99 2.45 30.84
N VAL A 297 -13.99 3.27 30.52
CA VAL A 297 -13.96 4.74 30.66
C VAL A 297 -15.22 5.16 31.42
N ALA A 298 -15.06 5.68 32.63
CA ALA A 298 -16.15 6.36 33.34
C ALA A 298 -16.40 7.71 32.68
N ASP A 299 -17.68 8.10 32.68
CA ASP A 299 -18.21 9.31 32.04
C ASP A 299 -17.56 9.71 30.70
N PRO A 300 -17.64 8.85 29.66
CA PRO A 300 -16.89 8.99 28.40
C PRO A 300 -17.30 10.19 27.51
N ALA A 301 -18.15 11.07 28.01
CA ALA A 301 -18.70 12.24 27.31
C ALA A 301 -18.56 13.53 28.15
N ASP A 302 -17.86 13.47 29.29
CA ASP A 302 -17.64 14.58 30.22
C ASP A 302 -18.98 15.29 30.61
N GLU A 303 -20.04 14.50 30.87
CA GLU A 303 -21.38 14.97 31.28
C GLU A 303 -21.40 15.42 32.76
N VAL A 304 -20.53 14.84 33.59
CA VAL A 304 -20.25 15.21 34.98
C VAL A 304 -19.06 16.16 34.98
N ILE A 305 -19.18 17.28 35.69
CA ILE A 305 -18.05 18.19 35.88
C ILE A 305 -17.21 17.68 37.05
N GLU A 306 -15.97 17.27 36.78
CA GLU A 306 -15.13 16.59 37.76
C GLU A 306 -13.93 17.43 38.24
N GLN A 307 -13.26 16.94 39.27
CA GLN A 307 -12.01 17.52 39.75
C GLN A 307 -10.82 17.12 38.85
N ASN A 308 -10.90 16.00 38.14
CA ASN A 308 -9.84 15.51 37.25
C ASN A 308 -10.32 14.53 36.16
N GLU A 309 -10.63 15.01 34.95
CA GLU A 309 -11.06 14.13 33.85
C GLU A 309 -10.01 13.08 33.38
N THR A 310 -8.76 13.15 33.85
CA THR A 310 -7.66 12.32 33.31
C THR A 310 -7.53 10.92 33.93
N ASN A 311 -8.24 10.63 35.02
CA ASN A 311 -8.24 9.32 35.71
C ASN A 311 -9.47 8.45 35.37
N ASN A 312 -10.37 8.95 34.51
CA ASN A 312 -11.61 8.27 34.14
C ASN A 312 -11.42 6.97 33.34
N THR A 313 -10.23 6.75 32.75
CA THR A 313 -9.90 5.53 31.98
C THR A 313 -9.06 4.53 32.77
N TRP A 314 -9.38 3.24 32.66
CA TRP A 314 -8.54 2.12 33.12
C TRP A 314 -8.40 1.05 32.04
N THR A 315 -7.17 0.59 31.82
CA THR A 315 -6.84 -0.51 30.91
C THR A 315 -6.21 -1.66 31.69
N SER A 316 -6.67 -2.89 31.43
CA SER A 316 -6.17 -4.10 32.05
C SER A 316 -4.74 -4.41 31.61
N ALA A 317 -3.88 -4.75 32.58
CA ALA A 317 -2.53 -5.25 32.29
C ALA A 317 -2.54 -6.64 31.62
N SER A 318 -3.67 -7.36 31.64
CA SER A 318 -3.86 -8.64 30.98
C SER A 318 -5.05 -8.58 30.01
N PRO A 319 -4.90 -9.05 28.76
CA PRO A 319 -6.01 -9.07 27.81
C PRO A 319 -7.07 -10.11 28.20
N LEU A 320 -8.29 -9.91 27.72
CA LEU A 320 -9.32 -10.95 27.69
C LEU A 320 -8.98 -11.95 26.59
N VAL A 321 -8.70 -13.19 26.96
CA VAL A 321 -8.40 -14.27 26.00
C VAL A 321 -9.63 -15.16 25.82
N VAL A 322 -10.22 -15.12 24.64
CA VAL A 322 -11.32 -16.00 24.21
C VAL A 322 -10.73 -17.17 23.45
N LYS A 323 -11.02 -18.40 23.87
CA LYS A 323 -10.50 -19.63 23.27
C LYS A 323 -11.41 -20.13 22.14
N PRO A 324 -10.86 -20.79 21.11
CA PRO A 324 -11.67 -21.43 20.08
C PRO A 324 -12.55 -22.52 20.69
N VAL A 325 -13.80 -22.59 20.23
CA VAL A 325 -14.73 -23.66 20.62
C VAL A 325 -14.37 -24.95 19.90
N SER A 326 -14.64 -26.10 20.53
CA SER A 326 -14.42 -27.41 19.90
C SER A 326 -15.42 -27.64 18.76
N SER A 327 -14.97 -27.45 17.53
CA SER A 327 -15.78 -27.51 16.30
C SER A 327 -14.92 -27.86 15.09
N SER A 328 -15.51 -28.43 14.04
CA SER A 328 -14.97 -28.24 12.68
C SER A 328 -15.26 -26.80 12.22
N ASP A 329 -14.51 -26.32 11.25
CA ASP A 329 -14.63 -24.96 10.69
C ASP A 329 -14.18 -25.06 9.22
N LEU A 330 -15.13 -25.21 8.32
CA LEU A 330 -14.87 -25.50 6.91
C LEU A 330 -14.82 -24.22 6.08
N VAL A 331 -13.63 -23.92 5.55
CA VAL A 331 -13.40 -22.78 4.65
C VAL A 331 -13.06 -23.24 3.25
N ALA A 332 -13.50 -22.46 2.27
CA ALA A 332 -13.10 -22.64 0.89
C ALA A 332 -11.70 -22.07 0.71
N ALA A 333 -10.80 -22.83 0.10
CA ALA A 333 -9.58 -22.25 -0.47
C ALA A 333 -9.95 -21.28 -1.61
N ALA A 334 -8.97 -20.49 -2.07
CA ALA A 334 -9.13 -19.72 -3.30
C ALA A 334 -9.61 -20.63 -4.45
N VAL A 335 -10.60 -20.16 -5.20
CA VAL A 335 -11.16 -20.88 -6.33
C VAL A 335 -10.16 -20.80 -7.47
N THR A 336 -9.74 -21.98 -7.96
CA THR A 336 -8.88 -22.08 -9.13
C THR A 336 -9.72 -22.19 -10.40
N THR A 337 -9.22 -21.59 -11.47
CA THR A 337 -9.81 -21.65 -12.80
C THR A 337 -8.83 -22.28 -13.77
N SER A 338 -9.33 -23.05 -14.74
CA SER A 338 -8.56 -23.51 -15.91
C SER A 338 -9.35 -23.16 -17.18
N PRO A 339 -8.81 -22.35 -18.12
CA PRO A 339 -7.50 -21.68 -18.02
C PRO A 339 -7.43 -20.71 -16.84
N SER A 340 -6.23 -20.56 -16.27
CA SER A 340 -5.96 -19.67 -15.13
C SER A 340 -6.14 -18.18 -15.50
N ALA A 341 -5.87 -17.83 -16.75
CA ALA A 341 -6.13 -16.53 -17.36
C ALA A 341 -7.17 -16.65 -18.49
N ALA A 342 -8.44 -16.39 -18.17
CA ALA A 342 -9.56 -16.57 -19.11
C ALA A 342 -9.83 -15.31 -19.96
N SER A 343 -9.87 -15.49 -21.28
CA SER A 343 -10.37 -14.51 -22.25
C SER A 343 -11.86 -14.72 -22.54
N ALA A 344 -12.56 -13.71 -23.09
CA ALA A 344 -13.94 -13.91 -23.52
C ALA A 344 -14.02 -14.98 -24.63
N GLY A 345 -14.96 -15.90 -24.47
CA GLY A 345 -15.12 -17.10 -25.29
C GLY A 345 -14.49 -18.37 -24.67
N ASP A 346 -13.55 -18.25 -23.73
CA ASP A 346 -12.94 -19.42 -23.09
C ASP A 346 -13.97 -20.23 -22.28
N THR A 347 -13.82 -21.55 -22.30
CA THR A 347 -14.56 -22.44 -21.39
C THR A 347 -13.77 -22.61 -20.10
N VAL A 348 -14.17 -21.86 -19.08
CA VAL A 348 -13.51 -21.82 -17.77
C VAL A 348 -14.06 -22.91 -16.88
N THR A 349 -13.19 -23.81 -16.43
CA THR A 349 -13.48 -24.83 -15.41
C THR A 349 -13.16 -24.28 -14.03
N PHE A 350 -14.08 -24.41 -13.08
CA PHE A 350 -13.88 -23.97 -11.70
C PHE A 350 -13.62 -25.15 -10.77
N SER A 351 -12.61 -25.05 -9.91
CA SER A 351 -12.32 -26.03 -8.85
C SER A 351 -12.06 -25.33 -7.52
N VAL A 352 -12.37 -26.00 -6.40
CA VAL A 352 -12.08 -25.45 -5.07
C VAL A 352 -11.72 -26.55 -4.07
N ALA A 353 -10.66 -26.33 -3.29
CA ALA A 353 -10.30 -27.20 -2.18
C ALA A 353 -11.02 -26.74 -0.89
N LEU A 354 -11.32 -27.68 0.00
CA LEU A 354 -11.86 -27.39 1.32
C LEU A 354 -10.77 -27.52 2.37
N LYS A 355 -10.67 -26.56 3.29
CA LYS A 355 -9.79 -26.63 4.46
C LYS A 355 -10.63 -26.70 5.71
N ASN A 356 -10.31 -27.61 6.62
CA ASN A 356 -10.85 -27.59 7.98
C ASN A 356 -9.86 -26.83 8.88
N GLN A 357 -10.16 -25.57 9.20
CA GLN A 357 -9.36 -24.77 10.13
C GLN A 357 -9.79 -24.94 11.60
N GLY A 358 -10.75 -25.83 11.86
CA GLY A 358 -11.30 -26.11 13.19
C GLY A 358 -10.37 -26.96 14.05
N THR A 359 -10.79 -27.21 15.28
CA THR A 359 -10.01 -27.95 16.28
C THR A 359 -10.32 -29.45 16.30
N VAL A 360 -11.39 -29.90 15.62
CA VAL A 360 -11.73 -31.32 15.43
C VAL A 360 -11.99 -31.63 13.95
N ALA A 361 -11.97 -32.91 13.58
CA ALA A 361 -12.28 -33.35 12.22
C ALA A 361 -13.74 -33.05 11.85
N SER A 362 -14.01 -32.76 10.58
CA SER A 362 -15.38 -32.68 10.06
C SER A 362 -16.07 -34.05 10.07
N ALA A 363 -17.39 -34.09 9.93
CA ALA A 363 -18.11 -35.35 9.90
C ALA A 363 -17.74 -36.19 8.66
N GLY A 364 -17.79 -37.51 8.81
CA GLY A 364 -17.64 -38.42 7.67
C GLY A 364 -18.88 -38.35 6.77
N GLY A 365 -18.76 -37.72 5.61
CA GLY A 365 -19.90 -37.55 4.70
C GLY A 365 -19.58 -36.66 3.50
N ALA A 366 -20.63 -36.16 2.85
CA ALA A 366 -20.53 -35.24 1.73
C ALA A 366 -20.57 -33.77 2.21
N HIS A 367 -19.47 -33.05 1.99
CA HIS A 367 -19.36 -31.61 2.23
C HIS A 367 -19.73 -30.89 0.93
N GLY A 368 -20.99 -30.48 0.83
CA GLY A 368 -21.54 -29.85 -0.38
C GLY A 368 -20.94 -28.47 -0.64
N ILE A 369 -20.74 -28.13 -1.91
CA ILE A 369 -20.10 -26.88 -2.36
C ILE A 369 -21.00 -26.25 -3.41
N THR A 370 -21.36 -24.98 -3.22
CA THR A 370 -22.09 -24.17 -4.20
C THR A 370 -21.28 -22.95 -4.58
N LEU A 371 -20.87 -22.85 -5.83
CA LEU A 371 -20.26 -21.66 -6.40
C LEU A 371 -21.31 -20.90 -7.21
N THR A 372 -21.42 -19.60 -6.94
CA THR A 372 -22.28 -18.67 -7.68
C THR A 372 -21.41 -17.59 -8.31
N LEU A 373 -21.46 -17.47 -9.64
CA LEU A 373 -20.84 -16.39 -10.39
C LEU A 373 -21.86 -15.26 -10.55
N VAL A 374 -21.58 -14.09 -9.99
CA VAL A 374 -22.46 -12.93 -9.96
C VAL A 374 -21.83 -11.80 -10.76
N ASP A 375 -22.56 -11.16 -11.68
CA ASP A 375 -22.05 -10.02 -12.46
C ASP A 375 -21.97 -8.73 -11.64
N SER A 376 -21.38 -7.68 -12.23
CA SER A 376 -21.30 -6.34 -11.64
C SER A 376 -22.65 -5.66 -11.35
N LYS A 377 -23.77 -6.21 -11.82
CA LYS A 377 -25.14 -5.73 -11.54
C LYS A 377 -25.81 -6.53 -10.42
N GLY A 378 -25.11 -7.50 -9.83
CA GLY A 378 -25.64 -8.38 -8.78
C GLY A 378 -26.47 -9.55 -9.31
N ALA A 379 -26.48 -9.82 -10.62
CA ALA A 379 -27.22 -10.93 -11.21
C ALA A 379 -26.38 -12.21 -11.24
N THR A 380 -26.95 -13.34 -10.78
CA THR A 380 -26.29 -14.65 -10.87
C THR A 380 -26.24 -15.12 -12.33
N VAL A 381 -25.04 -15.14 -12.90
CA VAL A 381 -24.74 -15.60 -14.26
C VAL A 381 -24.66 -17.12 -14.33
N LYS A 382 -24.11 -17.75 -13.29
CA LYS A 382 -23.94 -19.21 -13.21
C LYS A 382 -24.01 -19.68 -11.77
N THR A 383 -24.62 -20.85 -11.56
CA THR A 383 -24.45 -21.66 -10.35
C THR A 383 -23.78 -22.97 -10.73
N LEU A 384 -22.76 -23.36 -9.99
CA LEU A 384 -21.99 -24.59 -10.10
C LEU A 384 -22.00 -25.31 -8.75
N THR A 385 -21.99 -26.64 -8.74
CA THR A 385 -22.11 -27.43 -7.50
C THR A 385 -21.24 -28.67 -7.54
N GLY A 386 -20.59 -28.98 -6.42
CA GLY A 386 -19.83 -30.20 -6.21
C GLY A 386 -19.87 -30.63 -4.75
N ALA A 387 -19.11 -31.67 -4.38
CA ALA A 387 -18.94 -32.07 -2.98
C ALA A 387 -17.62 -32.80 -2.76
N HIS A 388 -16.98 -32.58 -1.61
CA HIS A 388 -15.94 -33.47 -1.10
C HIS A 388 -16.58 -34.60 -0.28
N ASN A 389 -16.11 -35.84 -0.41
CA ASN A 389 -16.63 -36.98 0.36
C ASN A 389 -15.55 -37.53 1.29
N GLY A 390 -15.82 -37.57 2.60
CA GLY A 390 -14.90 -38.05 3.63
C GLY A 390 -14.97 -37.19 4.89
N ALA A 391 -14.10 -37.49 5.87
CA ALA A 391 -13.85 -36.60 7.00
C ALA A 391 -12.57 -35.81 6.74
N ILE A 392 -12.59 -34.50 6.98
CA ILE A 392 -11.43 -33.61 6.83
C ILE A 392 -10.84 -33.39 8.21
N ALA A 393 -9.62 -33.88 8.44
CA ALA A 393 -8.94 -33.72 9.73
C ALA A 393 -8.70 -32.24 10.08
N ALA A 394 -8.63 -31.92 11.37
CA ALA A 394 -8.29 -30.58 11.83
C ALA A 394 -6.94 -30.11 11.23
N GLY A 395 -6.92 -28.93 10.63
CA GLY A 395 -5.76 -28.36 9.92
C GLY A 395 -5.53 -28.89 8.51
N ALA A 396 -6.28 -29.89 8.04
CA ALA A 396 -6.09 -30.48 6.70
C ALA A 396 -6.85 -29.72 5.59
N THR A 397 -6.29 -29.77 4.38
CA THR A 397 -6.89 -29.28 3.14
C THR A 397 -7.09 -30.43 2.17
N THR A 398 -8.23 -30.48 1.48
CA THR A 398 -8.54 -31.51 0.47
C THR A 398 -7.83 -31.24 -0.85
N ALA A 399 -7.82 -32.23 -1.74
CA ALA A 399 -7.62 -31.93 -3.17
C ALA A 399 -8.76 -31.01 -3.68
N PRO A 400 -8.53 -30.18 -4.71
CA PRO A 400 -9.59 -29.38 -5.34
C PRO A 400 -10.72 -30.24 -5.92
N VAL A 401 -11.96 -29.83 -5.67
CA VAL A 401 -13.18 -30.44 -6.21
C VAL A 401 -13.60 -29.65 -7.46
N PRO A 402 -13.66 -30.27 -8.66
CA PRO A 402 -14.22 -29.63 -9.85
C PRO A 402 -15.73 -29.38 -9.69
N LEU A 403 -16.18 -28.16 -9.98
CA LEU A 403 -17.58 -27.74 -9.81
C LEU A 403 -18.35 -27.61 -11.13
N GLY A 404 -17.64 -27.58 -12.26
CA GLY A 404 -18.18 -27.45 -13.61
C GLY A 404 -17.61 -26.26 -14.38
N THR A 405 -18.28 -25.88 -15.48
CA THR A 405 -17.76 -24.89 -16.43
C THR A 405 -18.70 -23.71 -16.71
N TRP A 406 -18.12 -22.60 -17.14
CA TRP A 406 -18.80 -21.41 -17.67
C TRP A 406 -18.03 -20.85 -18.87
N THR A 407 -18.74 -20.37 -19.89
CA THR A 407 -18.13 -19.68 -21.03
C THR A 407 -17.93 -18.22 -20.67
N ALA A 408 -16.67 -17.79 -20.62
CA ALA A 408 -16.27 -16.46 -20.21
C ALA A 408 -16.80 -15.38 -21.17
N ALA A 409 -17.15 -14.22 -20.61
CA ALA A 409 -17.52 -13.02 -21.35
C ALA A 409 -16.89 -11.80 -20.66
N ASN A 410 -16.61 -10.72 -21.39
CA ASN A 410 -15.94 -9.55 -20.81
C ASN A 410 -16.77 -8.92 -19.67
N GLY A 411 -16.12 -8.62 -18.54
CA GLY A 411 -16.73 -7.96 -17.39
C GLY A 411 -16.12 -8.35 -16.04
N SER A 412 -16.57 -7.66 -15.00
CA SER A 412 -16.30 -8.00 -13.59
C SER A 412 -17.35 -8.96 -13.05
N TYR A 413 -16.89 -9.97 -12.31
CA TYR A 413 -17.71 -10.96 -11.64
C TYR A 413 -17.24 -11.17 -10.19
N THR A 414 -18.17 -11.53 -9.32
CA THR A 414 -17.87 -12.09 -8.00
C THR A 414 -18.13 -13.60 -8.05
N VAL A 415 -17.07 -14.37 -7.80
CA VAL A 415 -17.14 -15.80 -7.53
C VAL A 415 -17.46 -15.96 -6.03
N ARG A 416 -18.71 -16.28 -5.69
CA ARG A 416 -19.14 -16.54 -4.32
C ARG A 416 -19.29 -18.04 -4.09
N THR A 417 -18.45 -18.61 -3.24
CA THR A 417 -18.47 -20.03 -2.86
C THR A 417 -19.11 -20.17 -1.47
N VAL A 418 -19.98 -21.18 -1.32
CA VAL A 418 -20.64 -21.54 -0.06
C VAL A 418 -20.47 -23.04 0.18
N ILE A 419 -19.97 -23.40 1.36
CA ILE A 419 -19.89 -24.79 1.83
C ILE A 419 -21.12 -25.10 2.68
N ALA A 420 -21.73 -26.26 2.46
CA ALA A 420 -22.82 -26.77 3.29
C ALA A 420 -22.31 -26.98 4.73
N ALA A 421 -23.11 -26.56 5.71
CA ALA A 421 -22.74 -26.68 7.12
C ALA A 421 -22.46 -28.14 7.51
N ASP A 422 -21.29 -28.39 8.10
CA ASP A 422 -20.90 -29.72 8.55
C ASP A 422 -21.62 -30.12 9.84
N ALA A 423 -21.77 -31.43 10.08
CA ALA A 423 -22.48 -31.93 11.27
C ALA A 423 -21.66 -31.75 12.57
N ASN A 424 -20.34 -31.62 12.48
CA ASN A 424 -19.47 -31.28 13.62
C ASN A 424 -19.23 -29.75 13.74
N GLU A 425 -19.88 -28.94 12.90
CA GLU A 425 -19.64 -27.50 12.78
C GLU A 425 -20.71 -26.70 13.52
N LEU A 426 -20.28 -26.00 14.57
CA LEU A 426 -21.14 -25.16 15.40
C LEU A 426 -21.59 -23.90 14.62
N PRO A 427 -22.79 -23.36 14.89
CA PRO A 427 -23.33 -22.19 14.18
C PRO A 427 -22.37 -20.99 14.10
N VAL A 428 -21.58 -20.75 15.15
CA VAL A 428 -20.59 -19.66 15.23
C VAL A 428 -19.45 -19.76 14.19
N LYS A 429 -19.25 -20.91 13.55
CA LYS A 429 -18.24 -21.10 12.49
C LYS A 429 -18.80 -20.97 11.08
N ARG A 430 -20.12 -21.08 10.91
CA ARG A 430 -20.77 -21.23 9.60
C ARG A 430 -20.72 -20.00 8.70
N GLU A 431 -20.33 -18.84 9.24
CA GLU A 431 -20.05 -17.65 8.43
C GLU A 431 -18.80 -17.86 7.56
N ASN A 432 -17.80 -18.58 8.06
CA ASN A 432 -16.54 -18.89 7.37
C ASN A 432 -16.75 -19.80 6.13
N ASN A 433 -17.88 -20.52 6.07
CA ASN A 433 -18.26 -21.36 4.93
C ASN A 433 -18.54 -20.55 3.65
N THR A 434 -18.70 -19.23 3.75
CA THR A 434 -18.88 -18.34 2.60
C THR A 434 -17.59 -17.60 2.28
N ALA A 435 -17.06 -17.80 1.07
CA ALA A 435 -15.94 -17.04 0.53
C ALA A 435 -16.36 -16.28 -0.74
N THR A 436 -15.72 -15.14 -1.00
CA THR A 436 -15.87 -14.35 -2.23
C THR A 436 -14.52 -14.01 -2.83
N GLN A 437 -14.43 -14.14 -4.15
CA GLN A 437 -13.24 -13.85 -4.96
C GLN A 437 -13.65 -13.04 -6.18
N ALA A 438 -12.89 -12.00 -6.51
CA ALA A 438 -13.09 -11.25 -7.75
C ALA A 438 -12.61 -12.08 -8.96
N LEU A 439 -13.34 -12.01 -10.06
CA LEU A 439 -12.93 -12.55 -11.36
C LEU A 439 -13.21 -11.49 -12.42
N PHE A 440 -12.20 -11.09 -13.18
CA PHE A 440 -12.37 -10.20 -14.33
C PHE A 440 -11.98 -10.92 -15.61
N VAL A 441 -12.75 -10.70 -16.68
CA VAL A 441 -12.46 -11.19 -18.03
C VAL A 441 -12.38 -9.99 -18.99
N GLY A 442 -11.34 -9.94 -19.83
CA GLY A 442 -11.22 -8.93 -20.89
C GLY A 442 -10.45 -7.64 -20.54
N ARG A 443 -9.61 -7.68 -19.49
CA ARG A 443 -8.67 -6.60 -19.16
C ARG A 443 -7.37 -6.78 -19.93
N GLY A 444 -6.73 -5.66 -20.26
CA GLY A 444 -5.48 -5.64 -21.01
C GLY A 444 -5.69 -5.69 -22.52
N ALA A 445 -4.63 -6.06 -23.23
CA ALA A 445 -4.57 -6.07 -24.69
C ALA A 445 -5.26 -7.30 -25.27
N ASN A 446 -6.08 -7.09 -26.30
CA ASN A 446 -6.64 -8.12 -27.14
C ASN A 446 -5.67 -8.44 -28.27
N MET A 447 -4.94 -9.54 -28.14
CA MET A 447 -3.91 -9.98 -29.09
C MET A 447 -4.42 -11.12 -29.98
N PRO A 448 -3.91 -11.25 -31.22
CA PRO A 448 -4.44 -12.20 -32.21
C PRO A 448 -4.06 -13.67 -31.96
N TYR A 449 -3.33 -13.97 -30.88
CA TYR A 449 -2.81 -15.29 -30.54
C TYR A 449 -3.50 -15.84 -29.28
N ASP A 450 -3.67 -17.15 -29.23
CA ASP A 450 -4.02 -17.87 -27.99
C ASP A 450 -2.76 -18.05 -27.12
N MET A 451 -2.90 -18.01 -25.79
CA MET A 451 -1.84 -18.32 -24.82
C MET A 451 -2.18 -19.59 -24.02
N TYR A 452 -1.17 -20.43 -23.79
CA TYR A 452 -1.29 -21.71 -23.09
C TYR A 452 -0.12 -21.87 -22.13
N GLU A 453 -0.38 -21.79 -20.83
CA GLU A 453 0.61 -22.09 -19.78
C GLU A 453 0.97 -23.59 -19.83
N ALA A 454 2.23 -23.93 -19.58
CA ALA A 454 2.73 -25.30 -19.74
C ALA A 454 2.20 -26.25 -18.65
N GLU A 455 1.92 -25.74 -17.46
CA GLU A 455 1.33 -26.45 -16.33
C GLU A 455 -0.15 -26.82 -16.53
N ASP A 456 -0.88 -26.05 -17.35
CA ASP A 456 -2.22 -26.41 -17.87
C ASP A 456 -2.11 -27.48 -19.01
N GLY A 457 -0.89 -27.77 -19.50
CA GLY A 457 -0.60 -28.71 -20.56
C GLY A 457 -0.53 -30.18 -20.11
N THR A 458 -0.70 -31.11 -21.06
CA THR A 458 -0.51 -32.55 -20.79
C THR A 458 0.97 -32.89 -20.78
N THR A 459 1.54 -33.08 -19.59
CA THR A 459 2.93 -33.51 -19.43
C THR A 459 3.10 -35.02 -19.65
N GLY A 460 4.30 -35.45 -20.06
CA GLY A 460 4.57 -36.86 -20.25
C GLY A 460 6.05 -37.22 -20.38
N GLY A 461 6.30 -38.54 -20.47
CA GLY A 461 7.65 -39.13 -20.54
C GLY A 461 8.52 -38.89 -19.29
N GLY A 462 7.95 -38.36 -18.21
CA GLY A 462 8.67 -37.99 -16.98
C GLY A 462 8.92 -36.49 -16.80
N ALA A 463 8.41 -35.63 -17.69
CA ALA A 463 8.39 -34.18 -17.49
C ALA A 463 7.69 -33.82 -16.17
N GLN A 464 8.15 -32.76 -15.49
CA GLN A 464 7.62 -32.33 -14.18
C GLN A 464 7.18 -30.87 -14.22
N VAL A 465 5.99 -30.58 -13.68
CA VAL A 465 5.61 -29.21 -13.29
C VAL A 465 6.45 -28.82 -12.06
N VAL A 466 6.97 -27.60 -12.05
CA VAL A 466 7.69 -26.99 -10.91
C VAL A 466 7.01 -25.69 -10.50
N GLY A 467 7.02 -25.39 -9.20
CA GLY A 467 6.38 -24.20 -8.64
C GLY A 467 5.18 -24.52 -7.73
N PRO A 468 4.42 -23.47 -7.31
CA PRO A 468 4.74 -22.06 -7.48
C PRO A 468 5.74 -21.54 -6.43
N ASN A 469 6.58 -20.55 -6.79
CA ASN A 469 7.36 -19.76 -5.83
C ASN A 469 7.59 -18.30 -6.32
N ARG A 470 8.36 -17.49 -5.58
CA ARG A 470 8.65 -16.07 -5.93
C ARG A 470 10.16 -15.78 -5.93
N THR A 471 11.00 -16.80 -6.09
CA THR A 471 12.46 -16.68 -5.99
C THR A 471 13.07 -16.12 -7.28
N VAL A 472 13.76 -14.98 -7.18
CA VAL A 472 14.51 -14.39 -8.30
C VAL A 472 15.60 -15.36 -8.76
N GLY A 473 15.74 -15.56 -10.07
CA GLY A 473 16.68 -16.52 -10.66
C GLY A 473 16.26 -17.99 -10.55
N ASP A 474 15.05 -18.29 -10.07
CA ASP A 474 14.49 -19.65 -10.07
C ASP A 474 13.56 -19.89 -11.27
N VAL A 475 13.55 -21.15 -11.75
CA VAL A 475 12.74 -21.60 -12.89
C VAL A 475 11.25 -21.33 -12.68
N ALA A 476 10.71 -21.59 -11.49
CA ALA A 476 9.30 -21.30 -11.21
C ALA A 476 9.11 -19.82 -10.84
N GLY A 477 10.03 -19.24 -10.07
CA GLY A 477 9.95 -17.84 -9.64
C GLY A 477 9.88 -16.81 -10.77
N GLU A 478 10.47 -17.08 -11.94
CA GLU A 478 10.46 -16.20 -13.13
C GLU A 478 9.51 -16.64 -14.27
N ALA A 479 8.69 -17.67 -14.06
CA ALA A 479 7.70 -18.16 -15.02
C ALA A 479 6.34 -17.45 -14.90
N SER A 480 5.50 -17.54 -15.93
CA SER A 480 4.08 -17.16 -15.87
C SER A 480 3.35 -18.09 -14.92
N GLY A 481 2.31 -17.58 -14.24
CA GLY A 481 1.67 -18.33 -13.15
C GLY A 481 2.56 -18.55 -11.91
N ARG A 482 3.88 -18.32 -12.04
CA ARG A 482 4.98 -18.82 -11.22
C ARG A 482 5.20 -20.33 -11.31
N GLU A 483 4.76 -20.99 -12.38
CA GLU A 483 4.90 -22.44 -12.60
C GLU A 483 5.50 -22.72 -13.99
N ALA A 484 6.16 -23.86 -14.18
CA ALA A 484 6.73 -24.24 -15.48
C ALA A 484 6.87 -25.76 -15.63
N VAL A 485 7.01 -26.27 -16.86
CA VAL A 485 7.29 -27.68 -17.12
C VAL A 485 8.75 -27.92 -17.49
N THR A 486 9.43 -28.77 -16.73
CA THR A 486 10.82 -29.16 -16.98
C THR A 486 10.93 -30.42 -17.86
N LEU A 487 11.75 -30.34 -18.90
CA LEU A 487 12.07 -31.41 -19.85
C LEU A 487 13.56 -31.78 -19.73
N ASN A 488 13.88 -32.61 -18.74
CA ASN A 488 15.26 -32.93 -18.37
C ASN A 488 15.80 -34.21 -19.03
N ASN A 489 14.93 -35.13 -19.43
CA ASN A 489 15.29 -36.43 -20.01
C ASN A 489 14.73 -36.62 -21.42
N THR A 490 15.38 -37.45 -22.22
CA THR A 490 14.88 -37.86 -23.54
C THR A 490 13.50 -38.51 -23.40
N GLY A 491 12.55 -38.07 -24.23
CA GLY A 491 11.14 -38.45 -24.19
C GLY A 491 10.26 -37.57 -23.30
N ASN A 492 10.82 -36.64 -22.49
CA ASN A 492 10.04 -35.67 -21.75
C ASN A 492 9.29 -34.72 -22.72
N TYR A 493 8.02 -34.47 -22.46
CA TYR A 493 7.23 -33.52 -23.24
C TYR A 493 6.16 -32.77 -22.43
N VAL A 494 5.70 -31.66 -23.02
CA VAL A 494 4.42 -30.99 -22.71
C VAL A 494 3.60 -30.88 -24.00
N GLU A 495 2.30 -31.17 -23.91
CA GLU A 495 1.37 -31.22 -25.05
C GLU A 495 0.11 -30.37 -24.82
N PHE A 496 -0.17 -29.50 -25.79
CA PHE A 496 -1.26 -28.54 -25.80
C PHE A 496 -2.34 -28.95 -26.81
N THR A 497 -3.59 -28.56 -26.57
CA THR A 497 -4.69 -28.75 -27.53
C THR A 497 -5.06 -27.40 -28.11
N THR A 498 -5.01 -27.23 -29.43
CA THR A 498 -5.26 -25.94 -30.07
C THR A 498 -6.75 -25.52 -29.92
N ARG A 499 -7.02 -24.30 -29.44
CA ARG A 499 -8.37 -23.71 -29.37
C ARG A 499 -8.79 -23.16 -30.74
N ALA A 500 -7.88 -22.46 -31.42
CA ALA A 500 -8.02 -22.00 -32.80
C ALA A 500 -7.09 -22.73 -33.78
N SER A 501 -7.29 -22.52 -35.09
CA SER A 501 -6.27 -22.89 -36.08
C SER A 501 -5.02 -22.02 -35.91
N THR A 502 -3.83 -22.55 -36.22
CA THR A 502 -2.56 -21.84 -36.15
C THR A 502 -1.62 -22.26 -37.29
N ASN A 503 -0.70 -21.39 -37.70
CA ASN A 503 0.46 -21.76 -38.52
C ASN A 503 1.80 -21.30 -37.91
N THR A 504 1.78 -20.85 -36.66
CA THR A 504 2.93 -20.38 -35.91
C THR A 504 3.01 -21.03 -34.53
N LEU A 505 4.18 -20.92 -33.91
CA LEU A 505 4.37 -21.16 -32.49
C LEU A 505 5.39 -20.15 -31.96
N VAL A 506 5.07 -19.55 -30.81
CA VAL A 506 6.04 -18.94 -29.90
C VAL A 506 6.11 -19.82 -28.65
N THR A 507 7.28 -20.00 -28.07
CA THR A 507 7.44 -20.60 -26.73
C THR A 507 8.29 -19.68 -25.87
N ARG A 508 7.86 -19.42 -24.63
CA ARG A 508 8.76 -18.89 -23.60
C ARG A 508 9.46 -20.06 -22.92
N PHE A 509 10.78 -19.97 -22.76
CA PHE A 509 11.61 -21.10 -22.35
C PHE A 509 12.83 -20.63 -21.55
N SER A 510 13.40 -21.54 -20.77
CA SER A 510 14.73 -21.39 -20.19
C SER A 510 15.59 -22.59 -20.57
N ILE A 511 16.80 -22.32 -21.04
CA ILE A 511 17.92 -23.28 -21.16
C ILE A 511 19.13 -22.69 -20.41
N PRO A 512 20.09 -23.52 -19.95
CA PRO A 512 21.27 -23.02 -19.24
C PRO A 512 22.07 -21.96 -20.01
N ASP A 513 22.74 -21.07 -19.29
CA ASP A 513 23.81 -20.24 -19.84
C ASP A 513 25.09 -21.06 -20.08
N ALA A 514 26.00 -20.54 -20.88
CA ALA A 514 27.37 -21.03 -20.95
C ALA A 514 28.10 -20.76 -19.62
N PRO A 515 29.07 -21.60 -19.21
CA PRO A 515 29.79 -21.41 -17.93
C PRO A 515 30.55 -20.08 -17.76
N GLY A 516 30.77 -19.33 -18.85
CA GLY A 516 31.40 -18.00 -18.85
C GLY A 516 30.45 -16.83 -19.11
N GLY A 517 29.17 -17.08 -19.37
CA GLY A 517 28.24 -16.10 -19.94
C GLY A 517 28.19 -16.15 -21.47
N GLY A 518 27.20 -15.47 -22.04
CA GLY A 518 27.02 -15.29 -23.49
C GLY A 518 26.08 -16.29 -24.16
N GLY A 519 25.45 -17.19 -23.39
CA GLY A 519 24.45 -18.13 -23.86
C GLY A 519 25.00 -19.38 -24.55
N ILE A 520 24.09 -20.32 -24.79
CA ILE A 520 24.25 -21.49 -25.67
C ILE A 520 23.10 -21.54 -26.66
N ASP A 521 23.34 -22.14 -27.83
CA ASP A 521 22.28 -22.49 -28.76
C ASP A 521 21.84 -23.94 -28.55
N SER A 522 20.54 -24.19 -28.73
CA SER A 522 19.94 -25.52 -28.65
C SER A 522 18.75 -25.62 -29.60
N THR A 523 18.14 -26.79 -29.65
CA THR A 523 16.88 -27.03 -30.36
C THR A 523 15.92 -27.82 -29.50
N LEU A 524 14.63 -27.67 -29.73
CA LEU A 524 13.58 -28.51 -29.15
C LEU A 524 12.62 -28.98 -30.24
N ASN A 525 12.11 -30.21 -30.14
CA ASN A 525 11.32 -30.79 -31.23
C ASN A 525 9.82 -30.47 -31.08
N VAL A 526 9.23 -29.94 -32.16
CA VAL A 526 7.80 -29.64 -32.27
C VAL A 526 7.11 -30.80 -33.00
N TYR A 527 6.14 -31.39 -32.34
CA TYR A 527 5.28 -32.45 -32.85
C TYR A 527 3.86 -31.91 -33.06
N VAL A 528 3.18 -32.39 -34.11
CA VAL A 528 1.76 -32.14 -34.35
C VAL A 528 1.05 -33.47 -34.52
N ASP A 529 0.02 -33.71 -33.72
CA ASP A 529 -0.78 -34.95 -33.70
C ASP A 529 0.09 -36.22 -33.59
N GLY A 530 1.12 -36.14 -32.73
CA GLY A 530 2.10 -37.21 -32.49
C GLY A 530 3.18 -37.40 -33.56
N VAL A 531 3.15 -36.61 -34.64
CA VAL A 531 4.14 -36.67 -35.74
C VAL A 531 5.14 -35.52 -35.63
N PHE A 532 6.45 -35.82 -35.71
CA PHE A 532 7.49 -34.79 -35.73
C PHE A 532 7.28 -33.86 -36.93
N LEU A 533 7.21 -32.55 -36.69
CA LEU A 533 7.03 -31.55 -37.72
C LEU A 533 8.35 -30.86 -38.05
N LYS A 534 9.01 -30.30 -37.05
CA LYS A 534 10.31 -29.62 -37.15
C LYS A 534 10.88 -29.35 -35.76
N ALA A 535 12.16 -29.00 -35.68
CA ALA A 535 12.72 -28.35 -34.50
C ALA A 535 12.35 -26.85 -34.47
N ILE A 536 12.33 -26.29 -33.26
CA ILE A 536 12.47 -24.85 -32.99
C ILE A 536 13.88 -24.59 -32.45
N ASP A 537 14.52 -23.53 -32.94
CA ASP A 537 15.84 -23.09 -32.50
C ASP A 537 15.69 -22.22 -31.24
N LEU A 538 16.51 -22.48 -30.23
CA LEU A 538 16.49 -21.83 -28.91
C LEU A 538 17.89 -21.27 -28.62
N THR A 539 17.99 -20.09 -28.01
CA THR A 539 19.27 -19.53 -27.54
C THR A 539 19.11 -18.94 -26.15
N SER A 540 20.13 -19.06 -25.29
CA SER A 540 20.17 -18.34 -24.01
C SER A 540 20.96 -17.03 -24.07
N LYS A 541 21.38 -16.59 -25.27
CA LYS A 541 22.19 -15.37 -25.49
C LYS A 541 21.61 -14.09 -24.86
N TYR A 542 20.29 -13.95 -24.86
CA TYR A 542 19.60 -12.73 -24.43
C TYR A 542 19.02 -12.82 -23.01
N ALA A 543 18.85 -14.04 -22.50
CA ALA A 543 18.56 -14.31 -21.10
C ALA A 543 19.83 -14.24 -20.24
N TRP A 544 19.69 -14.58 -18.96
CA TRP A 544 20.75 -14.72 -17.96
C TRP A 544 21.51 -13.42 -17.67
N LEU A 545 20.85 -12.58 -16.89
CA LEU A 545 21.50 -11.48 -16.17
C LEU A 545 21.87 -11.94 -14.75
N TYR A 546 22.81 -11.24 -14.12
CA TYR A 546 23.48 -11.67 -12.89
C TYR A 546 23.80 -10.50 -11.96
N GLY A 547 23.74 -10.73 -10.66
CA GLY A 547 24.17 -9.75 -9.65
C GLY A 547 23.03 -8.88 -9.11
N ASN A 548 23.35 -7.63 -8.73
CA ASN A 548 22.41 -6.75 -8.05
C ASN A 548 21.32 -6.19 -8.99
N GLU A 549 20.10 -6.10 -8.49
CA GLU A 549 18.90 -5.67 -9.19
C GLU A 549 18.96 -4.25 -9.79
N THR A 550 19.76 -3.36 -9.19
CA THR A 550 19.93 -1.97 -9.66
C THR A 550 20.81 -1.85 -10.90
N ALA A 551 21.73 -2.77 -11.12
CA ALA A 551 22.66 -2.79 -12.26
C ALA A 551 23.22 -4.21 -12.50
N PRO A 552 22.40 -5.13 -13.02
CA PRO A 552 22.84 -6.50 -13.25
C PRO A 552 23.76 -6.60 -14.46
N GLY A 553 24.78 -7.45 -14.37
CA GLY A 553 25.69 -7.78 -15.47
C GLY A 553 25.21 -8.99 -16.27
N ASN A 554 25.84 -9.27 -17.41
CA ASN A 554 25.53 -10.39 -18.30
C ASN A 554 26.62 -11.48 -18.28
N SER A 555 27.20 -11.72 -17.10
CA SER A 555 28.18 -12.80 -16.88
C SER A 555 27.94 -13.46 -15.52
N PRO A 556 28.04 -14.81 -15.41
CA PRO A 556 27.89 -15.54 -14.15
C PRO A 556 28.79 -15.02 -13.01
N GLY A 557 29.92 -14.38 -13.33
CA GLY A 557 30.81 -13.76 -12.34
C GLY A 557 30.21 -12.53 -11.62
N SER A 558 29.11 -11.95 -12.11
CA SER A 558 28.47 -10.76 -11.53
C SER A 558 27.57 -11.06 -10.33
N GLY A 559 27.20 -12.32 -10.08
CA GLY A 559 26.47 -12.73 -8.87
C GLY A 559 25.36 -13.77 -9.12
N ALA A 560 24.29 -13.72 -8.33
CA ALA A 560 23.14 -14.63 -8.49
C ALA A 560 22.36 -14.36 -9.80
N PRO A 561 21.80 -15.39 -10.45
CA PRO A 561 21.07 -15.25 -11.71
C PRO A 561 19.74 -14.50 -11.57
N ARG A 562 19.27 -13.96 -12.68
CA ARG A 562 17.95 -13.34 -12.89
C ARG A 562 17.67 -13.20 -14.40
N HIS A 563 16.43 -12.93 -14.79
CA HIS A 563 16.03 -12.83 -16.20
C HIS A 563 16.43 -14.09 -17.00
N ILE A 564 16.08 -15.27 -16.49
CA ILE A 564 16.60 -16.57 -16.97
C ILE A 564 15.80 -17.19 -18.14
N TYR A 565 14.81 -16.46 -18.65
CA TYR A 565 13.88 -16.90 -19.70
C TYR A 565 13.95 -15.99 -20.93
N ASP A 566 13.75 -16.57 -22.11
CA ASP A 566 13.63 -15.87 -23.39
C ASP A 566 12.45 -16.45 -24.21
N GLU A 567 12.12 -15.83 -25.35
CA GLU A 567 11.12 -16.36 -26.30
C GLU A 567 11.76 -16.83 -27.62
N ALA A 568 11.27 -17.96 -28.14
CA ALA A 568 11.62 -18.44 -29.46
C ALA A 568 10.37 -18.57 -30.33
N ASN A 569 10.48 -18.24 -31.61
CA ASN A 569 9.36 -18.20 -32.54
C ASN A 569 9.62 -18.97 -33.84
N VAL A 570 8.59 -19.62 -34.38
CA VAL A 570 8.72 -20.48 -35.55
C VAL A 570 7.45 -20.52 -36.42
N MET A 571 7.63 -20.41 -37.73
CA MET A 571 6.62 -20.80 -38.71
C MET A 571 6.54 -22.32 -38.80
N LEU A 572 5.34 -22.89 -38.60
CA LEU A 572 5.09 -24.33 -38.65
C LEU A 572 5.09 -24.91 -40.09
N GLY A 573 5.04 -24.05 -41.11
CA GLY A 573 5.06 -24.44 -42.53
C GLY A 573 3.76 -25.06 -43.06
N LYS A 574 2.78 -25.30 -42.18
CA LYS A 574 1.42 -25.73 -42.49
C LYS A 574 0.43 -25.08 -41.51
N THR A 575 -0.84 -24.99 -41.89
CA THR A 575 -1.91 -24.73 -40.92
C THR A 575 -2.20 -26.01 -40.14
N VAL A 576 -2.18 -25.89 -38.82
CA VAL A 576 -2.64 -26.85 -37.82
C VAL A 576 -4.06 -26.44 -37.41
N PRO A 577 -5.09 -27.29 -37.61
CA PRO A 577 -6.47 -26.96 -37.24
C PRO A 577 -6.66 -26.78 -35.73
N ALA A 578 -7.79 -26.18 -35.34
CA ALA A 578 -8.32 -26.27 -33.98
C ALA A 578 -8.58 -27.73 -33.57
N GLY A 579 -8.29 -28.08 -32.32
CA GLY A 579 -8.43 -29.43 -31.75
C GLY A 579 -7.22 -30.35 -31.96
N SER A 580 -6.24 -29.97 -32.78
CA SER A 580 -4.97 -30.71 -32.93
C SER A 580 -4.12 -30.63 -31.66
N LYS A 581 -3.23 -31.61 -31.50
CA LYS A 581 -2.23 -31.65 -30.44
C LYS A 581 -0.91 -31.06 -30.91
N ILE A 582 -0.42 -30.02 -30.25
CA ILE A 582 0.95 -29.51 -30.46
C ILE A 582 1.77 -29.86 -29.23
N ARG A 583 2.92 -30.51 -29.43
CA ARG A 583 3.79 -30.99 -28.36
C ARG A 583 5.21 -30.46 -28.53
N LEU A 584 5.78 -29.97 -27.44
CA LEU A 584 7.21 -29.68 -27.31
C LEU A 584 7.87 -30.86 -26.58
N GLN A 585 8.83 -31.51 -27.23
CA GLN A 585 9.46 -32.75 -26.75
C GLN A 585 10.98 -32.69 -26.85
N LYS A 586 11.66 -33.15 -25.80
CA LYS A 586 13.11 -33.38 -25.79
C LYS A 586 13.41 -34.78 -26.31
N ASP A 587 13.97 -34.89 -27.50
CA ASP A 587 14.48 -36.15 -28.06
C ASP A 587 16.00 -36.27 -27.88
N SER A 588 16.59 -37.37 -28.37
CA SER A 588 18.03 -37.66 -28.25
C SER A 588 18.94 -36.65 -28.97
N ALA A 589 18.42 -35.90 -29.94
CA ALA A 589 19.14 -34.82 -30.62
C ALA A 589 19.15 -33.51 -29.81
N ASN A 590 18.19 -33.33 -28.90
CA ASN A 590 18.04 -32.12 -28.10
C ASN A 590 18.87 -32.30 -26.81
N THR A 591 20.09 -31.74 -26.78
CA THR A 591 21.10 -32.06 -25.76
C THR A 591 20.97 -31.28 -24.44
N SER A 592 20.24 -30.17 -24.43
CA SER A 592 20.09 -29.30 -23.24
C SER A 592 19.04 -29.83 -22.25
N THR A 593 18.95 -29.22 -21.07
CA THR A 593 17.73 -29.22 -20.24
C THR A 593 16.86 -28.03 -20.64
N TYR A 594 15.54 -28.16 -20.51
CA TYR A 594 14.59 -27.11 -20.87
C TYR A 594 13.59 -26.91 -19.73
N ALA A 595 13.24 -25.67 -19.42
CA ALA A 595 11.97 -25.33 -18.80
C ALA A 595 11.09 -24.65 -19.86
N ILE A 596 9.83 -25.09 -19.97
CA ILE A 596 8.82 -24.50 -20.82
C ILE A 596 7.83 -23.79 -19.91
N ASP A 597 7.65 -22.50 -20.16
CA ASP A 597 6.73 -21.63 -19.42
C ASP A 597 5.36 -21.62 -20.10
N PHE A 598 5.30 -21.15 -21.35
CA PHE A 598 4.07 -21.17 -22.14
C PHE A 598 4.33 -21.28 -23.64
N VAL A 599 3.26 -21.54 -24.40
CA VAL A 599 3.23 -21.32 -25.85
C VAL A 599 2.19 -20.27 -26.26
N ASN A 600 2.46 -19.56 -27.36
CA ASN A 600 1.44 -18.82 -28.10
C ASN A 600 1.27 -19.36 -29.51
N LEU A 601 0.02 -19.41 -29.96
CA LEU A 601 -0.37 -19.96 -31.27
C LEU A 601 -1.22 -18.93 -32.02
N GLU A 602 -0.89 -18.68 -33.30
CA GLU A 602 -1.52 -17.63 -34.11
C GLU A 602 -1.72 -18.11 -35.56
N GLN A 603 -2.85 -17.78 -36.17
CA GLN A 603 -3.05 -17.95 -37.61
C GLN A 603 -2.72 -16.65 -38.34
N VAL A 604 -1.62 -16.64 -39.09
CA VAL A 604 -1.13 -15.43 -39.79
C VAL A 604 -1.05 -15.62 -41.31
N ALA A 605 -1.13 -14.49 -42.02
CA ALA A 605 -0.99 -14.39 -43.47
C ALA A 605 -0.26 -13.08 -43.82
N PRO A 606 0.51 -13.02 -44.91
CA PRO A 606 1.24 -11.82 -45.28
C PRO A 606 0.30 -10.72 -45.79
N VAL A 607 0.49 -9.50 -45.30
CA VAL A 607 -0.20 -8.28 -45.78
C VAL A 607 0.40 -7.88 -47.13
N ALA A 608 -0.44 -7.58 -48.12
CA ALA A 608 0.00 -7.15 -49.45
C ALA A 608 0.36 -5.65 -49.51
N ASN A 609 1.09 -5.22 -50.56
CA ASN A 609 1.34 -3.80 -50.81
C ASN A 609 0.01 -3.03 -50.93
N PRO A 610 -0.24 -2.01 -50.07
CA PRO A 610 -1.52 -1.29 -50.08
C PRO A 610 -1.86 -0.62 -51.41
N ASN A 611 -0.85 -0.13 -52.15
CA ASN A 611 -1.00 0.39 -53.50
C ASN A 611 0.38 0.50 -54.20
N PRO A 612 0.73 -0.40 -55.14
CA PRO A 612 1.98 -0.36 -55.88
C PRO A 612 2.25 0.93 -56.68
N ALA A 613 1.23 1.75 -56.95
CA ALA A 613 1.40 3.03 -57.63
C ALA A 613 1.87 4.17 -56.69
N THR A 614 1.65 4.07 -55.37
CA THR A 614 1.95 5.13 -54.40
C THR A 614 2.91 4.69 -53.28
N TYR A 615 3.19 3.40 -53.16
CA TYR A 615 4.19 2.83 -52.26
C TYR A 615 5.39 2.29 -53.05
N THR A 616 6.57 2.88 -52.84
CA THR A 616 7.80 2.34 -53.41
C THR A 616 8.29 1.14 -52.60
N VAL A 617 8.97 0.20 -53.27
CA VAL A 617 9.57 -0.99 -52.63
C VAL A 617 11.09 -0.81 -52.61
N PRO A 618 11.81 -1.20 -51.53
CA PRO A 618 13.27 -1.29 -51.51
C PRO A 618 13.82 -2.20 -52.61
N ALA A 619 15.03 -1.93 -53.10
CA ALA A 619 15.67 -2.76 -54.11
C ALA A 619 16.16 -4.12 -53.58
N GLY A 620 16.24 -4.25 -52.25
CA GLY A 620 16.74 -5.42 -51.53
C GLY A 620 16.44 -5.31 -50.03
N PHE A 621 17.13 -6.14 -49.25
CA PHE A 621 16.91 -6.30 -47.81
C PHE A 621 17.99 -5.64 -46.94
N SER A 622 18.89 -4.83 -47.52
CA SER A 622 19.90 -4.11 -46.74
C SER A 622 19.35 -2.82 -46.13
N HIS A 623 20.02 -2.32 -45.09
CA HIS A 623 19.78 -0.98 -44.54
C HIS A 623 19.77 0.10 -45.64
N GLN A 624 20.72 0.07 -46.57
CA GLN A 624 20.79 1.10 -47.62
C GLN A 624 19.63 1.00 -48.61
N ASP A 625 19.12 -0.19 -48.92
CA ASP A 625 17.96 -0.36 -49.80
C ASP A 625 16.69 0.27 -49.21
N VAL A 626 16.49 0.11 -47.89
CA VAL A 626 15.36 0.68 -47.16
C VAL A 626 15.51 2.19 -47.01
N GLN A 627 16.69 2.69 -46.66
CA GLN A 627 16.96 4.13 -46.60
C GLN A 627 16.78 4.81 -47.97
N ASN A 628 17.26 4.20 -49.04
CA ASN A 628 17.04 4.67 -50.42
C ASN A 628 15.54 4.74 -50.78
N ALA A 629 14.72 3.80 -50.28
CA ALA A 629 13.28 3.82 -50.49
C ALA A 629 12.60 4.97 -49.72
N LEU A 630 13.00 5.22 -48.47
CA LEU A 630 12.53 6.37 -47.66
C LEU A 630 12.89 7.70 -48.33
N ASP A 631 14.16 7.86 -48.74
CA ASP A 631 14.65 9.05 -49.43
C ASP A 631 13.92 9.29 -50.76
N LYS A 632 13.56 8.23 -51.50
CA LYS A 632 12.76 8.34 -52.72
C LYS A 632 11.35 8.88 -52.47
N VAL A 633 10.69 8.54 -51.35
CA VAL A 633 9.38 9.13 -50.98
C VAL A 633 9.53 10.60 -50.59
N ARG A 634 10.58 10.92 -49.83
CA ARG A 634 10.93 12.28 -49.40
C ARG A 634 11.25 13.21 -50.58
N MET A 635 12.01 12.73 -51.56
CA MET A 635 12.40 13.48 -52.76
C MET A 635 11.30 13.56 -53.82
N ASP A 636 10.19 12.83 -53.69
CA ASP A 636 9.09 12.90 -54.66
C ASP A 636 8.33 14.23 -54.58
N THR A 637 8.61 15.09 -55.55
CA THR A 637 7.95 16.38 -55.79
C THR A 637 6.62 16.28 -56.54
N THR A 638 6.25 15.10 -57.06
CA THR A 638 4.96 14.90 -57.75
C THR A 638 3.79 14.72 -56.77
N GLY A 639 4.09 14.31 -55.53
CA GLY A 639 3.08 13.95 -54.53
C GLY A 639 2.45 12.57 -54.75
N THR A 640 2.94 11.79 -55.71
CA THR A 640 2.44 10.43 -56.02
C THR A 640 2.85 9.43 -54.95
N LEU A 641 4.08 9.54 -54.42
CA LEU A 641 4.59 8.63 -53.40
C LEU A 641 4.19 9.10 -52.00
N VAL A 642 3.51 8.19 -51.28
CA VAL A 642 3.02 8.38 -49.91
C VAL A 642 3.72 7.47 -48.90
N GLY A 643 4.46 6.46 -49.37
CA GLY A 643 4.99 5.43 -48.47
C GLY A 643 6.03 4.48 -49.07
N VAL A 644 6.58 3.66 -48.18
CA VAL A 644 7.45 2.53 -48.48
C VAL A 644 6.70 1.26 -48.08
N TYR A 645 6.57 0.32 -49.01
CA TYR A 645 6.13 -1.04 -48.68
C TYR A 645 7.34 -1.95 -48.54
N LEU A 646 7.39 -2.69 -47.44
CA LEU A 646 8.42 -3.67 -47.12
C LEU A 646 7.83 -5.09 -47.33
N PRO A 647 8.24 -5.82 -48.37
CA PRO A 647 7.86 -7.22 -48.55
C PRO A 647 8.22 -8.13 -47.37
N ALA A 648 7.76 -9.38 -47.43
CA ALA A 648 8.23 -10.42 -46.55
C ALA A 648 9.74 -10.70 -46.78
N GLY A 649 10.51 -10.80 -45.70
CA GLY A 649 11.93 -11.11 -45.70
C GLY A 649 12.65 -10.61 -44.44
N GLU A 650 13.90 -11.06 -44.30
CA GLU A 650 14.82 -10.68 -43.22
C GLU A 650 15.67 -9.48 -43.67
N TYR A 651 15.50 -8.34 -43.01
CA TYR A 651 16.17 -7.07 -43.31
C TYR A 651 17.35 -6.86 -42.37
N SER A 652 18.55 -6.69 -42.92
CA SER A 652 19.75 -6.42 -42.11
C SER A 652 19.91 -4.93 -41.84
N THR A 653 19.99 -4.56 -40.56
CA THR A 653 20.15 -3.18 -40.10
C THR A 653 21.37 -3.04 -39.20
N ALA A 654 22.09 -1.91 -39.33
CA ALA A 654 23.31 -1.63 -38.57
C ALA A 654 23.35 -0.20 -37.98
N SER A 655 22.27 0.55 -38.17
CA SER A 655 22.09 1.95 -37.73
C SER A 655 20.61 2.33 -37.80
N LYS A 656 20.25 3.47 -37.20
CA LYS A 656 18.91 4.05 -37.31
C LYS A 656 18.61 4.64 -38.69
N PHE A 657 17.46 4.29 -39.26
CA PHE A 657 16.88 4.96 -40.43
C PHE A 657 16.50 6.40 -40.11
N GLN A 658 16.67 7.30 -41.08
CA GLN A 658 16.36 8.72 -40.94
C GLN A 658 15.09 9.07 -41.71
N VAL A 659 14.09 9.62 -41.00
CA VAL A 659 12.79 10.00 -41.54
C VAL A 659 12.56 11.50 -41.36
N TYR A 660 12.59 12.25 -42.46
CA TYR A 660 12.63 13.72 -42.43
C TYR A 660 12.10 14.32 -43.74
N GLY A 661 11.87 15.63 -43.74
CA GLY A 661 11.47 16.44 -44.90
C GLY A 661 10.02 16.30 -45.37
N LYS A 662 9.39 15.13 -45.14
CA LYS A 662 8.02 14.81 -45.57
C LYS A 662 7.48 13.65 -44.73
N ALA A 663 6.17 13.62 -44.50
CA ALA A 663 5.47 12.46 -43.92
C ALA A 663 5.64 11.20 -44.79
N VAL A 664 5.81 10.03 -44.17
CA VAL A 664 5.93 8.73 -44.87
C VAL A 664 5.11 7.65 -44.18
N LYS A 665 4.50 6.77 -44.98
CA LYS A 665 3.88 5.53 -44.50
C LYS A 665 4.79 4.34 -44.75
N VAL A 666 5.43 3.80 -43.71
CA VAL A 666 6.24 2.58 -43.76
C VAL A 666 5.36 1.40 -43.38
N VAL A 667 5.10 0.48 -44.31
CA VAL A 667 4.17 -0.65 -44.11
C VAL A 667 4.85 -1.95 -44.51
N GLY A 668 4.96 -2.90 -43.57
CA GLY A 668 5.44 -4.26 -43.84
C GLY A 668 4.34 -5.26 -44.19
N ALA A 669 4.76 -6.48 -44.48
CA ALA A 669 3.91 -7.63 -44.78
C ALA A 669 3.35 -8.33 -43.52
N GLY A 670 3.50 -7.74 -42.34
CA GLY A 670 3.13 -8.31 -41.04
C GLY A 670 4.36 -8.65 -40.19
N PRO A 671 4.29 -8.57 -38.84
CA PRO A 671 5.46 -8.81 -37.96
C PRO A 671 6.13 -10.18 -38.14
N TRP A 672 5.35 -11.21 -38.44
CA TRP A 672 5.85 -12.55 -38.74
C TRP A 672 6.58 -12.67 -40.10
N TYR A 673 6.51 -11.66 -40.95
CA TYR A 673 6.94 -11.71 -42.35
C TYR A 673 7.99 -10.67 -42.71
N THR A 674 7.84 -9.43 -42.28
CA THR A 674 8.84 -8.35 -42.47
C THR A 674 9.59 -8.18 -41.16
N ARG A 675 10.84 -8.64 -41.13
CA ARG A 675 11.63 -8.76 -39.89
C ARG A 675 12.93 -8.00 -40.04
N PHE A 676 13.12 -6.93 -39.28
CA PHE A 676 14.41 -6.26 -39.16
C PHE A 676 15.25 -6.97 -38.10
N ASN A 677 16.53 -7.18 -38.40
CA ASN A 677 17.49 -7.78 -37.49
C ASN A 677 18.72 -6.86 -37.35
N ALA A 678 19.24 -6.74 -36.12
CA ALA A 678 20.56 -6.20 -35.86
C ALA A 678 21.67 -7.18 -36.36
N PRO A 679 22.94 -6.75 -36.49
CA PRO A 679 23.99 -7.61 -37.03
C PRO A 679 24.36 -8.73 -36.05
N ALA A 680 24.19 -9.99 -36.43
CA ALA A 680 24.47 -11.15 -35.58
C ALA A 680 25.95 -11.30 -35.15
N THR A 681 26.88 -10.59 -35.81
CA THR A 681 28.31 -10.55 -35.48
C THR A 681 28.69 -9.39 -34.54
N GLN A 682 27.70 -8.73 -33.95
CA GLN A 682 27.84 -7.62 -33.00
C GLN A 682 26.84 -7.82 -31.86
N ASP A 683 27.05 -7.10 -30.76
CA ASP A 683 26.10 -6.96 -29.67
C ASP A 683 25.80 -5.47 -29.44
N ASN A 684 24.61 -5.18 -28.91
CA ASN A 684 24.17 -3.85 -28.47
C ASN A 684 24.21 -2.74 -29.55
N THR A 685 23.83 -3.06 -30.80
CA THR A 685 23.85 -2.13 -31.94
C THR A 685 22.63 -1.21 -31.96
N ASP A 686 22.83 0.12 -32.01
CA ASP A 686 21.75 1.11 -32.05
C ASP A 686 21.04 1.16 -33.42
N VAL A 687 19.96 0.38 -33.54
CA VAL A 687 19.12 0.26 -34.74
C VAL A 687 17.72 0.86 -34.54
N GLY A 688 16.88 0.87 -35.57
CA GLY A 688 15.52 1.43 -35.52
C GLY A 688 15.32 2.66 -36.39
N PHE A 689 14.55 3.63 -35.91
CA PHE A 689 14.16 4.85 -36.62
C PHE A 689 14.42 6.11 -35.77
N ARG A 690 14.73 7.21 -36.45
CA ARG A 690 14.65 8.59 -35.96
C ARG A 690 13.78 9.41 -36.91
N ALA A 691 12.98 10.31 -36.34
CA ALA A 691 12.11 11.20 -37.08
C ALA A 691 12.40 12.66 -36.71
N GLU A 692 12.42 13.55 -37.70
CA GLU A 692 12.41 15.00 -37.48
C GLU A 692 10.97 15.55 -37.44
N ALA A 693 10.78 16.76 -36.89
CA ALA A 693 9.49 17.47 -36.92
C ALA A 693 8.91 17.62 -38.35
N SER A 694 9.79 17.66 -39.36
CA SER A 694 9.44 17.69 -40.78
C SER A 694 8.77 16.41 -41.32
N ALA A 695 8.80 15.31 -40.54
CA ALA A 695 8.12 14.04 -40.81
C ALA A 695 6.78 13.87 -40.08
N LYS A 696 6.24 14.93 -39.45
CA LYS A 696 4.90 14.98 -38.86
C LYS A 696 3.85 14.34 -39.77
N GLY A 697 2.99 13.46 -39.24
CA GLY A 697 2.00 12.71 -40.02
C GLY A 697 2.48 11.34 -40.54
N SER A 698 3.67 10.88 -40.16
CA SER A 698 4.21 9.58 -40.57
C SER A 698 3.54 8.39 -39.86
N SER A 699 3.65 7.20 -40.44
CA SER A 699 3.17 5.97 -39.80
C SER A 699 4.09 4.79 -40.06
N PHE A 700 4.25 3.92 -39.07
CA PHE A 700 5.09 2.72 -39.10
C PHE A 700 4.24 1.51 -38.71
N ALA A 701 4.07 0.53 -39.60
CA ALA A 701 3.16 -0.57 -39.33
C ALA A 701 3.56 -1.93 -39.92
N ASN A 702 3.09 -3.01 -39.28
CA ASN A 702 3.12 -4.38 -39.78
C ASN A 702 4.54 -4.95 -40.02
N PHE A 703 5.47 -4.76 -39.09
CA PHE A 703 6.82 -5.37 -39.15
C PHE A 703 7.38 -5.66 -37.76
N ALA A 704 8.40 -6.50 -37.69
CA ALA A 704 9.12 -6.82 -36.46
C ALA A 704 10.55 -6.24 -36.45
N TYR A 705 11.10 -6.06 -35.24
CA TYR A 705 12.45 -5.52 -35.00
C TYR A 705 13.16 -6.33 -33.90
N PHE A 706 14.08 -7.19 -34.30
CA PHE A 706 14.89 -8.03 -33.41
C PHE A 706 16.27 -7.38 -33.23
N GLY A 707 16.58 -6.99 -31.99
CA GLY A 707 17.86 -6.42 -31.63
C GLY A 707 18.94 -7.46 -31.40
N ASN A 708 20.08 -7.00 -30.90
CA ASN A 708 21.19 -7.82 -30.43
C ASN A 708 21.72 -7.31 -29.08
N TYR A 709 20.89 -6.63 -28.28
CA TYR A 709 21.28 -6.22 -26.94
C TYR A 709 21.38 -7.45 -26.04
N THR A 710 22.40 -7.49 -25.18
CA THR A 710 22.60 -8.54 -24.16
C THR A 710 22.70 -7.95 -22.75
N SER A 711 22.55 -6.64 -22.62
CA SER A 711 22.46 -5.91 -21.37
C SER A 711 21.84 -4.52 -21.60
N ARG A 712 21.46 -3.85 -20.51
CA ARG A 712 20.95 -2.48 -20.55
C ARG A 712 22.05 -1.49 -20.90
N ILE A 713 21.77 -0.58 -21.82
CA ILE A 713 22.59 0.62 -22.06
C ILE A 713 21.68 1.85 -22.03
N ASP A 714 21.90 2.74 -21.06
CA ASP A 714 21.18 4.01 -20.99
C ASP A 714 21.68 4.97 -22.09
N GLY A 715 20.75 5.57 -22.84
CA GLY A 715 21.04 6.33 -24.07
C GLY A 715 20.50 5.64 -25.33
N PRO A 716 21.29 4.82 -26.06
CA PRO A 716 20.87 4.14 -27.30
C PRO A 716 19.82 3.03 -27.08
N GLY A 717 19.47 2.31 -28.15
CA GLY A 717 18.79 1.01 -28.10
C GLY A 717 17.26 1.06 -28.12
N LYS A 718 16.67 2.21 -28.44
CA LYS A 718 15.22 2.35 -28.64
C LYS A 718 14.87 2.05 -30.09
N VAL A 719 13.84 1.28 -30.42
CA VAL A 719 13.43 1.12 -31.83
C VAL A 719 12.98 2.47 -32.40
N PHE A 720 12.14 3.20 -31.68
CA PHE A 720 11.70 4.54 -31.99
C PHE A 720 12.26 5.53 -30.97
N ASP A 721 13.20 6.36 -31.43
CA ASP A 721 13.94 7.34 -30.63
C ASP A 721 13.55 8.73 -31.14
N PHE A 722 12.49 9.29 -30.56
CA PHE A 722 11.76 10.44 -31.12
C PHE A 722 11.74 11.62 -30.15
N SER A 723 11.94 12.82 -30.68
CA SER A 723 11.90 14.06 -29.87
C SER A 723 11.40 15.23 -30.70
N ASN A 724 10.54 16.07 -30.11
CA ASN A 724 9.96 17.25 -30.79
C ASN A 724 9.20 16.90 -32.09
N VAL A 725 8.46 15.79 -32.10
CA VAL A 725 7.64 15.32 -33.23
C VAL A 725 6.18 15.16 -32.82
N SER A 726 5.26 15.24 -33.79
CA SER A 726 3.83 15.04 -33.52
C SER A 726 3.11 14.30 -34.65
N ASP A 727 1.90 13.84 -34.35
CA ASP A 727 0.98 13.16 -35.28
C ASP A 727 1.63 11.92 -35.94
N ILE A 728 2.26 11.03 -35.16
CA ILE A 728 2.87 9.78 -35.68
C ILE A 728 2.12 8.56 -35.16
N VAL A 729 1.92 7.56 -36.03
CA VAL A 729 1.28 6.29 -35.68
C VAL A 729 2.27 5.12 -35.77
N ILE A 730 2.37 4.33 -34.70
CA ILE A 730 3.09 3.06 -34.64
C ILE A 730 2.04 1.97 -34.40
N ASP A 731 1.91 1.00 -35.32
CA ASP A 731 0.78 0.06 -35.35
C ASP A 731 1.22 -1.36 -35.69
N ASN A 732 0.91 -2.34 -34.84
CA ASN A 732 1.22 -3.75 -35.07
C ASN A 732 2.72 -3.97 -35.34
N ILE A 733 3.55 -3.53 -34.39
CA ILE A 733 4.99 -3.79 -34.34
C ILE A 733 5.27 -4.93 -33.36
N TRP A 734 6.26 -5.77 -33.63
CA TRP A 734 6.79 -6.74 -32.67
C TRP A 734 8.27 -6.47 -32.47
N ASN A 735 8.72 -6.20 -31.25
CA ASN A 735 10.14 -5.96 -31.00
C ASN A 735 10.66 -6.80 -29.83
N GLU A 736 11.90 -7.29 -29.98
CA GLU A 736 12.63 -8.03 -28.94
C GLU A 736 14.11 -7.66 -28.88
N HIS A 737 14.75 -7.93 -27.75
CA HIS A 737 16.20 -7.81 -27.53
C HIS A 737 16.76 -6.41 -27.81
N MET A 738 15.97 -5.41 -27.44
CA MET A 738 16.25 -3.97 -27.53
C MET A 738 16.20 -3.35 -26.13
N VAL A 739 16.63 -2.08 -25.99
CA VAL A 739 16.51 -1.35 -24.72
C VAL A 739 15.05 -0.90 -24.51
N CYS A 740 14.43 -0.25 -25.51
CA CYS A 740 12.98 0.06 -25.48
C CYS A 740 12.33 -0.11 -26.87
N LEU A 741 11.00 -0.26 -26.94
CA LEU A 741 10.28 0.00 -28.22
C LEU A 741 10.33 1.49 -28.51
N TYR A 742 9.93 2.31 -27.54
CA TYR A 742 9.71 3.74 -27.74
C TYR A 742 10.19 4.55 -26.54
N TRP A 743 10.93 5.62 -26.81
CA TRP A 743 11.17 6.71 -25.86
C TRP A 743 10.89 8.02 -26.57
N GLY A 744 9.89 8.77 -26.08
CA GLY A 744 9.47 10.05 -26.65
C GLY A 744 9.78 11.19 -25.70
N ALA A 745 10.44 12.23 -26.20
CA ALA A 745 10.70 13.46 -25.44
C ALA A 745 10.07 14.67 -26.14
N ASN A 746 9.08 15.31 -25.50
CA ASN A 746 8.27 16.38 -26.10
C ASN A 746 7.63 15.92 -27.42
N THR A 747 6.82 14.87 -27.35
CA THR A 747 6.13 14.26 -28.50
C THR A 747 4.63 14.23 -28.31
N ASP A 748 3.88 14.74 -29.29
CA ASP A 748 2.44 15.00 -29.12
C ASP A 748 1.57 14.24 -30.13
N ASN A 749 0.38 13.81 -29.71
CA ASN A 749 -0.58 13.08 -30.57
C ASN A 749 0.07 11.86 -31.28
N ILE A 750 0.96 11.17 -30.56
CA ILE A 750 1.54 9.89 -30.96
C ILE A 750 0.55 8.78 -30.63
N THR A 751 0.25 7.91 -31.58
CA THR A 751 -0.54 6.68 -31.34
C THR A 751 0.37 5.46 -31.43
N ILE A 752 0.46 4.67 -30.36
CA ILE A 752 1.17 3.38 -30.34
C ILE A 752 0.16 2.28 -30.06
N LYS A 753 -0.02 1.32 -30.98
CA LYS A 753 -1.06 0.30 -30.84
C LYS A 753 -0.76 -1.07 -31.42
N ASN A 754 -1.53 -2.07 -30.99
CA ASN A 754 -1.54 -3.46 -31.48
C ASN A 754 -0.17 -4.17 -31.40
N SER A 755 0.76 -3.67 -30.59
CA SER A 755 2.17 -4.05 -30.64
C SER A 755 2.57 -5.05 -29.53
N ARG A 756 3.63 -5.82 -29.80
CA ARG A 756 4.24 -6.85 -28.93
C ARG A 756 5.63 -6.39 -28.52
N ILE A 757 5.88 -6.22 -27.22
CA ILE A 757 7.10 -5.59 -26.70
C ILE A 757 7.75 -6.56 -25.72
N ARG A 758 8.75 -7.33 -26.16
CA ARG A 758 9.19 -8.51 -25.39
C ARG A 758 10.68 -8.55 -25.13
N ASN A 759 11.10 -9.20 -24.04
CA ASN A 759 12.51 -9.52 -23.76
C ASN A 759 13.40 -8.26 -23.88
N MET A 760 13.03 -7.22 -23.12
CA MET A 760 13.63 -5.88 -23.20
C MET A 760 14.61 -5.64 -22.06
N PHE A 761 15.62 -4.79 -22.30
CA PHE A 761 16.63 -4.44 -21.28
C PHE A 761 16.31 -3.18 -20.46
N ALA A 762 15.29 -2.42 -20.84
CA ALA A 762 14.70 -1.35 -20.05
C ALA A 762 13.17 -1.31 -20.34
N ASP A 763 12.60 -0.10 -20.32
CA ASP A 763 11.19 0.21 -20.51
C ASP A 763 10.62 -0.37 -21.81
N GLY A 764 9.32 -0.66 -21.84
CA GLY A 764 8.63 -0.94 -23.10
C GLY A 764 8.37 0.33 -23.90
N VAL A 765 7.51 1.19 -23.36
CA VAL A 765 7.18 2.54 -23.88
C VAL A 765 7.34 3.56 -22.76
N ASN A 766 8.16 4.59 -22.96
CA ASN A 766 8.22 5.74 -22.06
C ASN A 766 7.92 7.06 -22.79
N MET A 767 7.05 7.89 -22.22
CA MET A 767 6.71 9.23 -22.69
C MET A 767 7.19 10.27 -21.68
N THR A 768 8.02 11.21 -22.12
CA THR A 768 8.67 12.18 -21.24
C THR A 768 8.59 13.61 -21.77
N ASN A 769 8.98 14.58 -20.93
CA ASN A 769 9.35 15.93 -21.38
C ASN A 769 8.22 16.70 -22.08
N GLY A 770 7.03 16.73 -21.48
CA GLY A 770 5.89 17.50 -22.00
C GLY A 770 5.19 16.87 -23.20
N SER A 771 5.36 15.57 -23.42
CA SER A 771 4.57 14.79 -24.37
C SER A 771 3.08 14.79 -24.00
N THR A 772 2.21 15.26 -24.90
CA THR A 772 0.77 15.47 -24.64
C THR A 772 -0.16 14.85 -25.68
N ASP A 773 -1.41 14.62 -25.28
CA ASP A 773 -2.49 14.10 -26.14
C ASP A 773 -2.15 12.73 -26.82
N ASN A 774 -1.23 11.95 -26.24
CA ASN A 774 -0.80 10.66 -26.81
C ASN A 774 -1.76 9.51 -26.47
N LEU A 775 -1.80 8.49 -27.33
CA LEU A 775 -2.62 7.29 -27.18
C LEU A 775 -1.77 6.00 -27.29
N VAL A 776 -1.56 5.33 -26.16
CA VAL A 776 -0.93 3.99 -26.11
C VAL A 776 -2.05 2.98 -25.88
N THR A 777 -2.49 2.25 -26.92
CA THR A 777 -3.71 1.42 -26.86
C THR A 777 -3.53 0.00 -27.42
N ASN A 778 -4.05 -1.02 -26.73
CA ASN A 778 -4.03 -2.41 -27.21
C ASN A 778 -2.59 -2.96 -27.45
N ASN A 779 -1.68 -2.78 -26.50
CA ASN A 779 -0.30 -3.29 -26.57
C ASN A 779 -0.01 -4.29 -25.46
N GLU A 780 0.74 -5.33 -25.80
CA GLU A 780 1.24 -6.34 -24.86
C GLU A 780 2.75 -6.19 -24.69
N ALA A 781 3.17 -6.11 -23.43
CA ALA A 781 4.57 -6.11 -23.01
C ALA A 781 4.87 -7.36 -22.17
N ARG A 782 5.99 -8.01 -22.45
CA ARG A 782 6.49 -9.19 -21.71
C ARG A 782 7.95 -9.08 -21.37
N ALA A 783 8.30 -9.44 -20.14
CA ALA A 783 9.71 -9.48 -19.70
C ALA A 783 10.48 -8.19 -20.04
N THR A 784 9.93 -7.02 -19.69
CA THR A 784 10.66 -5.75 -19.79
C THR A 784 11.64 -5.58 -18.63
N GLY A 785 12.74 -4.88 -18.89
CA GLY A 785 13.87 -4.67 -17.98
C GLY A 785 13.85 -3.35 -17.24
N ASP A 786 12.78 -2.59 -17.42
CA ASP A 786 12.30 -1.53 -16.55
C ASP A 786 10.79 -1.37 -16.82
N ASP A 787 10.20 -0.25 -16.42
CA ASP A 787 8.76 0.01 -16.47
C ASP A 787 8.13 -0.34 -17.83
N SER A 788 7.19 -1.29 -17.89
CA SER A 788 6.67 -1.79 -19.18
C SER A 788 5.94 -0.70 -19.97
N PHE A 789 5.14 0.13 -19.29
CA PHE A 789 4.62 1.37 -19.84
C PHE A 789 4.76 2.50 -18.80
N ALA A 790 5.48 3.56 -19.18
CA ALA A 790 5.85 4.67 -18.32
C ALA A 790 5.43 6.03 -18.88
N LEU A 791 5.16 6.96 -17.96
CA LEU A 791 4.98 8.38 -18.21
C LEU A 791 5.83 9.15 -17.19
N PHE A 792 6.76 9.99 -17.65
CA PHE A 792 7.67 10.76 -16.79
C PHE A 792 7.65 12.26 -17.10
N SER A 793 7.06 13.05 -16.19
CA SER A 793 6.96 14.51 -16.30
C SER A 793 8.25 15.26 -15.95
N ALA A 794 9.39 14.74 -16.42
CA ALA A 794 10.64 15.48 -16.54
C ALA A 794 10.47 16.72 -17.45
N ILE A 795 11.34 17.71 -17.30
CA ILE A 795 11.38 18.96 -18.08
C ILE A 795 12.82 19.34 -18.50
N ASP A 796 13.77 18.43 -18.33
CA ASP A 796 15.22 18.63 -18.53
C ASP A 796 15.65 18.84 -19.99
N ALA A 797 14.82 18.42 -20.95
CA ALA A 797 14.98 18.65 -22.39
C ALA A 797 13.93 19.61 -22.99
N GLY A 798 13.50 20.62 -22.22
CA GLY A 798 12.68 21.74 -22.74
C GLY A 798 11.17 21.49 -22.82
N GLY A 799 10.68 20.48 -22.11
CA GLY A 799 9.27 20.11 -22.05
C GLY A 799 8.40 20.96 -21.11
N ALA A 800 7.08 20.85 -21.30
CA ALA A 800 6.06 21.34 -20.37
C ALA A 800 5.50 20.19 -19.49
N ASP A 801 4.35 20.40 -18.85
CA ASP A 801 3.66 19.34 -18.07
C ASP A 801 3.13 18.21 -18.97
N MET A 802 3.30 16.95 -18.52
CA MET A 802 2.67 15.79 -19.13
C MET A 802 1.15 15.76 -18.85
N LYS A 803 0.32 15.81 -19.89
CA LYS A 803 -1.15 15.77 -19.77
C LYS A 803 -1.90 15.19 -20.96
N ASN A 804 -3.17 14.85 -20.73
CA ASN A 804 -4.12 14.31 -21.71
C ASN A 804 -3.68 12.97 -22.35
N ASN A 805 -2.65 12.31 -21.82
CA ASN A 805 -2.19 11.04 -22.37
C ASN A 805 -3.12 9.90 -21.93
N VAL A 806 -3.45 8.99 -22.85
CA VAL A 806 -4.30 7.83 -22.61
C VAL A 806 -3.52 6.55 -22.86
N TYR A 807 -3.42 5.73 -21.82
CA TYR A 807 -2.82 4.39 -21.83
C TYR A 807 -3.95 3.40 -21.58
N GLU A 808 -4.36 2.60 -22.57
CA GLU A 808 -5.56 1.77 -22.45
C GLU A 808 -5.46 0.39 -23.09
N ASN A 809 -6.19 -0.59 -22.55
CA ASN A 809 -6.18 -1.97 -23.07
C ASN A 809 -4.74 -2.53 -23.10
N LEU A 810 -3.99 -2.41 -22.00
CA LEU A 810 -2.57 -2.77 -21.95
C LEU A 810 -2.35 -4.04 -21.12
N THR A 811 -1.56 -4.97 -21.66
CA THR A 811 -1.09 -6.14 -20.91
C THR A 811 0.38 -5.98 -20.59
N SER A 812 0.76 -6.15 -19.34
CA SER A 812 2.14 -6.18 -18.88
C SER A 812 2.35 -7.44 -18.03
N ILE A 813 3.09 -8.43 -18.52
CA ILE A 813 3.39 -9.61 -17.70
C ILE A 813 4.89 -9.89 -17.63
N LEU A 814 5.34 -10.48 -16.52
CA LEU A 814 6.72 -10.97 -16.34
C LEU A 814 7.80 -9.88 -16.32
N THR A 815 7.43 -8.62 -16.07
CA THR A 815 8.36 -7.49 -15.93
C THR A 815 9.44 -7.81 -14.90
N TRP A 816 10.68 -7.99 -15.36
CA TRP A 816 11.76 -8.57 -14.54
C TRP A 816 12.47 -7.51 -13.69
N ARG A 817 12.28 -6.23 -14.00
CA ARG A 817 12.74 -5.07 -13.24
C ARG A 817 11.73 -3.92 -13.37
N ALA A 818 11.54 -3.17 -12.28
CA ALA A 818 10.56 -2.10 -12.16
C ALA A 818 9.10 -2.55 -12.45
N ALA A 819 8.18 -1.64 -12.74
CA ALA A 819 6.74 -1.87 -12.67
C ALA A 819 6.08 -2.25 -14.01
N GLY A 820 4.86 -2.79 -13.94
CA GLY A 820 4.06 -2.99 -15.14
C GLY A 820 3.54 -1.66 -15.72
N ILE A 821 3.11 -0.74 -14.84
CA ILE A 821 2.76 0.64 -15.18
C ILE A 821 3.47 1.58 -14.22
N ALA A 822 4.07 2.66 -14.73
CA ALA A 822 4.62 3.71 -13.89
C ALA A 822 4.19 5.12 -14.33
N VAL A 823 3.81 5.93 -13.35
CA VAL A 823 3.34 7.30 -13.55
C VAL A 823 4.11 8.23 -12.63
N TYR A 824 4.91 9.11 -13.24
CA TYR A 824 5.79 10.04 -12.55
C TYR A 824 5.36 11.49 -12.86
N GLY A 825 4.48 12.05 -12.03
CA GLY A 825 3.96 13.43 -12.18
C GLY A 825 2.90 13.61 -13.27
N GLY A 826 2.64 14.86 -13.64
CA GLY A 826 1.64 15.25 -14.65
C GLY A 826 0.20 15.36 -14.11
N TYR A 827 -0.76 15.60 -15.00
CA TYR A 827 -2.20 15.70 -14.68
C TYR A 827 -3.09 15.37 -15.89
N ASP A 828 -4.38 15.12 -15.68
CA ASP A 828 -5.34 14.75 -16.75
C ASP A 828 -4.89 13.56 -17.63
N ASN A 829 -4.00 12.69 -17.12
CA ASN A 829 -3.58 11.45 -17.79
C ASN A 829 -4.48 10.30 -17.34
N THR A 830 -4.83 9.38 -18.27
CA THR A 830 -5.73 8.26 -18.02
C THR A 830 -5.06 6.92 -18.33
N PHE A 831 -5.09 5.99 -17.38
CA PHE A 831 -4.59 4.61 -17.52
C PHE A 831 -5.75 3.65 -17.29
N ARG A 832 -6.21 2.87 -18.29
CA ARG A 832 -7.45 2.10 -18.16
C ARG A 832 -7.53 0.74 -18.84
N ASN A 833 -8.33 -0.17 -18.28
CA ASN A 833 -8.52 -1.53 -18.80
C ASN A 833 -7.18 -2.29 -18.93
N ILE A 834 -6.42 -2.38 -17.84
CA ILE A 834 -5.04 -2.91 -17.84
C ILE A 834 -4.99 -4.26 -17.13
N HIS A 835 -4.14 -5.17 -17.62
CA HIS A 835 -3.78 -6.41 -16.93
C HIS A 835 -2.28 -6.43 -16.64
N ILE A 836 -1.92 -6.58 -15.36
CA ILE A 836 -0.54 -6.69 -14.88
C ILE A 836 -0.39 -8.01 -14.15
N ALA A 837 0.61 -8.81 -14.54
CA ALA A 837 0.93 -10.05 -13.83
C ALA A 837 2.42 -10.31 -13.65
N ASP A 838 2.76 -10.99 -12.55
CA ASP A 838 4.08 -11.62 -12.35
C ASP A 838 5.31 -10.69 -12.44
N THR A 839 5.20 -9.45 -11.98
CA THR A 839 6.37 -8.57 -11.78
C THR A 839 7.38 -9.22 -10.82
N LEU A 840 8.67 -9.18 -11.14
CA LEU A 840 9.67 -9.98 -10.41
C LEU A 840 10.18 -9.34 -9.11
N VAL A 841 10.50 -8.04 -9.15
CA VAL A 841 11.23 -7.35 -8.07
C VAL A 841 10.53 -6.09 -7.55
N TYR A 842 9.47 -5.64 -8.23
CA TYR A 842 8.87 -4.32 -8.01
C TYR A 842 7.35 -4.38 -8.04
N SER A 843 6.69 -3.22 -7.93
CA SER A 843 5.23 -3.13 -7.89
C SER A 843 4.56 -3.40 -9.22
N GLY A 844 3.27 -3.78 -9.19
CA GLY A 844 2.46 -3.82 -10.40
C GLY A 844 2.27 -2.43 -10.99
N ILE A 845 1.86 -1.47 -10.16
CA ILE A 845 1.74 -0.05 -10.50
C ILE A 845 2.65 0.79 -9.59
N THR A 846 3.36 1.74 -10.17
CA THR A 846 4.04 2.84 -9.46
C THR A 846 3.34 4.16 -9.77
N VAL A 847 2.95 4.88 -8.73
CA VAL A 847 2.60 6.31 -8.83
C VAL A 847 3.56 7.04 -7.90
N SER A 848 4.43 7.88 -8.47
CA SER A 848 5.55 8.45 -7.72
C SER A 848 5.79 9.91 -8.10
N SER A 849 6.13 10.74 -7.12
CA SER A 849 6.58 12.12 -7.35
C SER A 849 8.10 12.27 -7.16
N LEU A 850 8.86 11.19 -7.36
CA LEU A 850 10.31 11.19 -7.37
C LEU A 850 10.83 11.72 -8.72
N ASP A 851 11.76 12.66 -8.66
CA ASP A 851 12.37 13.31 -9.82
C ASP A 851 13.64 12.61 -10.35
N PHE A 852 14.13 11.60 -9.64
CA PHE A 852 15.32 10.82 -9.98
C PHE A 852 16.60 11.67 -10.21
N GLY A 853 16.63 12.89 -9.65
CA GLY A 853 17.70 13.87 -9.87
C GLY A 853 17.56 14.74 -11.13
N TYR A 854 16.51 14.57 -11.91
CA TYR A 854 16.20 15.39 -13.09
C TYR A 854 15.25 16.54 -12.75
N PRO A 855 15.33 17.69 -13.43
CA PRO A 855 14.23 18.67 -13.47
C PRO A 855 12.90 17.99 -13.84
N MET A 856 11.89 18.09 -12.96
CA MET A 856 10.60 17.40 -13.07
C MET A 856 9.48 18.23 -12.42
N ASN A 857 8.28 18.19 -13.00
CA ASN A 857 7.06 18.66 -12.37
C ASN A 857 6.30 17.52 -11.69
N GLY A 858 5.74 17.79 -10.51
CA GLY A 858 4.94 16.83 -9.75
C GLY A 858 3.54 16.62 -10.34
N PHE A 859 2.62 16.11 -9.50
CA PHE A 859 1.23 15.96 -9.91
C PHE A 859 0.44 17.27 -9.81
N GLY A 860 -0.38 17.54 -10.81
CA GLY A 860 -1.28 18.71 -10.84
C GLY A 860 -2.53 18.52 -9.98
N THR A 861 -3.39 19.54 -9.89
CA THR A 861 -4.69 19.45 -9.20
C THR A 861 -5.79 18.83 -10.06
N ALA A 862 -5.60 18.79 -11.37
CA ALA A 862 -6.51 18.10 -12.28
C ALA A 862 -6.14 16.60 -12.29
N PRO A 863 -7.10 15.65 -12.21
CA PRO A 863 -6.71 14.33 -11.71
C PRO A 863 -6.05 13.42 -12.74
N THR A 864 -4.95 12.77 -12.36
CA THR A 864 -4.47 11.56 -13.04
C THR A 864 -5.33 10.38 -12.59
N THR A 865 -5.90 9.65 -13.56
CA THR A 865 -6.86 8.58 -13.32
C THR A 865 -6.30 7.22 -13.76
N ILE A 866 -6.39 6.23 -12.88
CA ILE A 866 -6.09 4.82 -13.16
C ILE A 866 -7.39 4.04 -12.91
N GLU A 867 -7.92 3.32 -13.90
CA GLU A 867 -9.23 2.66 -13.75
C GLU A 867 -9.32 1.28 -14.39
N ASN A 868 -10.12 0.38 -13.81
CA ASN A 868 -10.40 -0.94 -14.35
C ASN A 868 -9.11 -1.76 -14.60
N VAL A 869 -8.36 -2.07 -13.53
CA VAL A 869 -7.05 -2.76 -13.62
C VAL A 869 -7.03 -4.06 -12.82
N SER A 870 -6.42 -5.11 -13.36
CA SER A 870 -6.11 -6.35 -12.63
C SER A 870 -4.62 -6.41 -12.37
N ILE A 871 -4.24 -6.69 -11.12
CA ILE A 871 -2.86 -6.84 -10.66
C ILE A 871 -2.73 -8.20 -10.00
N VAL A 872 -1.98 -9.12 -10.61
CA VAL A 872 -1.93 -10.53 -10.20
C VAL A 872 -0.49 -10.93 -9.88
N ARG A 873 -0.23 -11.48 -8.68
CA ARG A 873 1.11 -11.97 -8.28
C ARG A 873 2.24 -10.94 -8.44
N ALA A 874 1.90 -9.65 -8.35
CA ALA A 874 2.82 -8.53 -8.48
C ALA A 874 3.40 -8.09 -7.12
N GLY A 875 4.41 -7.23 -7.14
CA GLY A 875 5.25 -6.95 -5.97
C GLY A 875 6.51 -7.84 -5.98
N GLY A 876 7.54 -7.42 -5.24
CA GLY A 876 8.83 -8.09 -5.14
C GLY A 876 9.76 -7.33 -4.20
N HIS A 877 11.07 -7.61 -4.21
CA HIS A 877 12.03 -6.87 -3.40
C HIS A 877 13.11 -6.18 -4.26
N PHE A 878 13.45 -4.96 -3.90
CA PHE A 878 14.44 -4.11 -4.60
C PHE A 878 15.12 -3.19 -3.60
N TRP A 879 16.28 -2.62 -3.96
CA TRP A 879 17.08 -1.78 -3.05
C TRP A 879 17.39 -2.46 -1.70
N GLY A 880 17.87 -3.71 -1.77
CA GLY A 880 18.26 -4.47 -0.59
C GLY A 880 17.08 -4.96 0.25
N SER A 881 16.68 -4.21 1.29
CA SER A 881 15.68 -4.66 2.28
C SER A 881 14.25 -4.14 2.03
N GLN A 882 14.03 -3.38 0.95
CA GLN A 882 12.70 -2.83 0.63
C GLN A 882 11.85 -3.85 -0.14
N THR A 883 10.55 -3.83 0.13
CA THR A 883 9.53 -4.69 -0.46
C THR A 883 8.49 -3.84 -1.18
N PHE A 884 8.02 -4.31 -2.32
CA PHE A 884 7.10 -3.60 -3.20
C PHE A 884 5.74 -4.29 -3.26
N PRO A 885 4.64 -3.50 -3.29
CA PRO A 885 3.24 -3.96 -3.25
C PRO A 885 2.67 -4.24 -4.65
N GLY A 886 1.38 -4.58 -4.75
CA GLY A 886 0.62 -4.45 -6.00
C GLY A 886 0.58 -3.01 -6.55
N ILE A 887 0.30 -2.01 -5.70
CA ILE A 887 0.33 -0.56 -6.05
C ILE A 887 1.19 0.21 -5.05
N TRP A 888 2.22 0.90 -5.54
CA TRP A 888 3.07 1.78 -4.73
C TRP A 888 2.71 3.24 -4.97
N LEU A 889 2.31 3.94 -3.91
CA LEU A 889 2.04 5.39 -3.92
C LEU A 889 3.16 6.10 -3.15
N PHE A 890 4.10 6.70 -3.87
CA PHE A 890 5.31 7.31 -3.31
C PHE A 890 5.33 8.83 -3.48
N SER A 891 5.03 9.55 -2.41
CA SER A 891 5.21 11.00 -2.38
C SER A 891 6.66 11.32 -2.04
N ALA A 892 7.41 11.86 -3.00
CA ALA A 892 8.85 12.05 -2.89
C ALA A 892 9.29 13.51 -3.09
N SER A 893 10.11 13.82 -4.09
CA SER A 893 10.78 15.11 -4.24
C SER A 893 9.97 16.19 -4.96
N LYS A 894 8.72 15.89 -5.36
CA LYS A 894 7.72 16.82 -5.92
C LYS A 894 6.34 16.61 -5.29
N VAL A 895 5.41 17.53 -5.58
CA VAL A 895 4.01 17.49 -5.11
C VAL A 895 3.32 16.19 -5.52
N PHE A 896 2.56 15.59 -4.59
CA PHE A 896 1.73 14.40 -4.79
C PHE A 896 0.27 14.69 -4.42
N GLN A 897 -0.58 14.86 -5.44
CA GLN A 897 -2.00 15.19 -5.30
C GLN A 897 -2.77 14.80 -6.56
N GLY A 898 -4.10 14.92 -6.59
CA GLY A 898 -4.88 14.73 -7.80
C GLY A 898 -4.88 13.30 -8.33
N ILE A 899 -4.89 12.28 -7.45
CA ILE A 899 -4.82 10.87 -7.87
C ILE A 899 -6.20 10.22 -7.72
N ARG A 900 -6.66 9.52 -8.77
CA ARG A 900 -7.90 8.71 -8.76
C ARG A 900 -7.57 7.29 -9.19
N ILE A 901 -7.89 6.28 -8.37
CA ILE A 901 -7.69 4.87 -8.72
C ILE A 901 -9.00 4.09 -8.53
N ASN A 902 -9.62 3.61 -9.60
CA ASN A 902 -10.98 3.06 -9.56
C ASN A 902 -11.06 1.62 -10.10
N ASN A 903 -11.91 0.78 -9.51
CA ASN A 903 -12.23 -0.56 -10.01
C ASN A 903 -10.98 -1.43 -10.23
N VAL A 904 -10.12 -1.56 -9.21
CA VAL A 904 -8.87 -2.32 -9.30
C VAL A 904 -8.96 -3.58 -8.45
N ASP A 905 -8.57 -4.71 -9.02
CA ASP A 905 -8.49 -6.00 -8.34
C ASP A 905 -7.02 -6.42 -8.18
N ILE A 906 -6.57 -6.54 -6.93
CA ILE A 906 -5.21 -6.99 -6.57
C ILE A 906 -5.33 -8.42 -6.00
N VAL A 907 -4.60 -9.37 -6.60
CA VAL A 907 -4.72 -10.80 -6.29
C VAL A 907 -3.33 -11.41 -6.05
N ASP A 908 -3.17 -12.07 -4.91
CA ASP A 908 -1.97 -12.81 -4.48
C ASP A 908 -0.64 -11.99 -4.55
N PRO A 909 -0.61 -10.70 -4.13
CA PRO A 909 0.58 -9.87 -4.23
C PRO A 909 1.73 -10.43 -3.38
N THR A 910 2.97 -10.32 -3.86
CA THR A 910 4.16 -10.94 -3.23
C THR A 910 4.37 -10.55 -1.77
N TYR A 911 4.06 -9.30 -1.42
CA TYR A 911 4.21 -8.81 -0.04
C TYR A 911 3.00 -8.02 0.47
N SER A 912 2.46 -7.07 -0.30
CA SER A 912 1.33 -6.25 0.13
C SER A 912 0.47 -5.74 -1.03
N GLY A 913 -0.78 -5.39 -0.77
CA GLY A 913 -1.71 -4.90 -1.80
C GLY A 913 -1.39 -3.48 -2.27
N ILE A 914 -1.51 -2.50 -1.37
CA ILE A 914 -1.16 -1.09 -1.64
C ILE A 914 -0.22 -0.58 -0.54
N MET A 915 0.90 0.02 -0.92
CA MET A 915 1.85 0.66 0.00
C MET A 915 1.87 2.17 -0.21
N PHE A 916 1.71 2.93 0.89
CA PHE A 916 1.90 4.37 0.94
C PHE A 916 3.27 4.68 1.54
N GLN A 917 4.04 5.55 0.90
CA GLN A 917 5.38 5.93 1.34
C GLN A 917 5.64 7.41 1.10
N THR A 918 6.45 8.01 1.97
CA THR A 918 6.87 9.42 1.85
C THR A 918 8.38 9.51 1.93
N ASN A 919 9.02 10.28 1.05
CA ASN A 919 10.47 10.51 1.10
C ASN A 919 10.82 11.57 2.15
N TYR A 920 11.92 11.33 2.88
CA TYR A 920 12.45 12.21 3.90
C TYR A 920 13.83 12.74 3.49
N VAL A 921 14.07 14.02 3.77
CA VAL A 921 15.38 14.67 3.65
C VAL A 921 15.64 15.47 4.92
N GLY A 922 16.79 15.26 5.56
CA GLY A 922 17.13 15.93 6.83
C GLY A 922 16.16 15.61 7.98
N GLY A 923 15.52 14.44 7.96
CA GLY A 923 14.51 14.05 8.96
C GLY A 923 13.14 14.71 8.78
N GLN A 924 12.90 15.43 7.68
CA GLN A 924 11.59 16.03 7.36
C GLN A 924 10.97 15.35 6.13
N PRO A 925 9.65 15.08 6.12
CA PRO A 925 8.94 14.62 4.93
C PRO A 925 8.96 15.71 3.86
N GLN A 926 9.28 15.38 2.61
CA GLN A 926 9.36 16.39 1.55
C GLN A 926 7.97 16.90 1.12
N PHE A 927 7.07 15.99 0.75
CA PHE A 927 5.70 16.30 0.36
C PHE A 927 4.74 15.24 0.95
N PRO A 928 3.59 15.62 1.53
CA PRO A 928 2.55 14.67 1.94
C PRO A 928 1.76 14.16 0.72
N ILE A 929 1.23 12.93 0.81
CA ILE A 929 0.15 12.48 -0.08
C ILE A 929 -1.11 13.30 0.22
N LYS A 930 -1.69 13.93 -0.80
CA LYS A 930 -2.95 14.69 -0.69
C LYS A 930 -3.91 14.29 -1.80
N ASP A 931 -5.17 14.71 -1.69
CA ASP A 931 -6.19 14.60 -2.75
C ASP A 931 -6.10 13.28 -3.55
N THR A 932 -6.05 12.17 -2.83
CA THR A 932 -5.88 10.82 -3.37
C THR A 932 -7.11 10.01 -2.98
N VAL A 933 -7.87 9.58 -3.99
CA VAL A 933 -9.13 8.85 -3.81
C VAL A 933 -9.07 7.55 -4.57
N LEU A 934 -9.40 6.45 -3.91
CA LEU A 934 -9.51 5.13 -4.50
C LEU A 934 -10.95 4.63 -4.36
N SER A 935 -11.50 4.01 -5.39
CA SER A 935 -12.90 3.52 -5.39
C SER A 935 -12.98 2.09 -5.92
N ASP A 936 -13.87 1.27 -5.36
CA ASP A 936 -14.12 -0.12 -5.79
C ASP A 936 -12.82 -0.96 -5.90
N ILE A 937 -11.98 -0.88 -4.88
CA ILE A 937 -10.73 -1.65 -4.81
C ILE A 937 -11.01 -3.00 -4.15
N SER A 938 -10.56 -4.11 -4.76
CA SER A 938 -10.47 -5.40 -4.09
C SER A 938 -9.01 -5.80 -3.90
N ILE A 939 -8.68 -6.32 -2.71
CA ILE A 939 -7.34 -6.82 -2.39
C ILE A 939 -7.48 -8.19 -1.74
N SER A 940 -6.97 -9.22 -2.42
CA SER A 940 -7.05 -10.60 -1.97
C SER A 940 -5.71 -11.33 -1.96
N GLY A 941 -5.52 -12.23 -1.01
CA GLY A 941 -4.35 -13.09 -0.92
C GLY A 941 -3.04 -12.41 -0.53
N ALA A 942 -3.06 -11.22 0.10
CA ALA A 942 -1.85 -10.62 0.65
C ALA A 942 -1.39 -11.42 1.89
N ARG A 943 -0.62 -12.48 1.65
CA ARG A 943 -0.22 -13.48 2.63
C ARG A 943 1.16 -13.19 3.23
N LYS A 944 1.46 -13.87 4.33
CA LYS A 944 2.82 -13.93 4.88
C LYS A 944 3.74 -14.68 3.92
N SER A 945 4.84 -14.05 3.52
CA SER A 945 5.74 -14.58 2.48
C SER A 945 6.59 -15.75 2.95
N GLY A 946 6.84 -15.89 4.27
CA GLY A 946 7.68 -16.94 4.83
C GLY A 946 9.17 -16.86 4.47
N ASP A 947 9.58 -15.77 3.80
CA ASP A 947 10.95 -15.51 3.37
C ASP A 947 11.66 -14.48 4.30
N ALA A 948 12.82 -13.98 3.87
CA ALA A 948 13.58 -12.99 4.63
C ALA A 948 12.85 -11.64 4.82
N PHE A 949 11.75 -11.41 4.10
CA PHE A 949 10.98 -10.18 4.11
C PHE A 949 9.62 -10.33 4.82
N ASP A 950 9.36 -11.46 5.48
CA ASP A 950 8.05 -11.78 6.09
C ASP A 950 7.50 -10.66 7.00
N ALA A 951 8.36 -9.97 7.75
CA ALA A 951 7.98 -8.84 8.60
C ALA A 951 7.38 -7.64 7.84
N LYS A 952 7.68 -7.51 6.54
CA LYS A 952 7.15 -6.49 5.61
C LYS A 952 6.05 -7.05 4.68
N SER A 953 5.55 -8.26 4.95
CA SER A 953 4.55 -8.95 4.13
C SER A 953 3.20 -9.14 4.83
N GLY A 954 2.17 -9.51 4.05
CA GLY A 954 0.86 -9.90 4.52
C GLY A 954 -0.17 -8.77 4.65
N PHE A 955 0.12 -7.59 4.11
CA PHE A 955 -0.68 -6.39 4.33
C PHE A 955 -1.58 -6.06 3.13
N GLY A 956 -2.90 -5.92 3.34
CA GLY A 956 -3.80 -5.42 2.30
C GLY A 956 -3.46 -3.97 1.93
N LEU A 957 -3.54 -3.07 2.91
CA LEU A 957 -3.03 -1.71 2.87
C LEU A 957 -1.88 -1.55 3.87
N TRP A 958 -0.80 -0.87 3.48
CA TRP A 958 0.34 -0.58 4.34
C TRP A 958 0.76 0.88 4.24
N ALA A 959 0.55 1.65 5.31
CA ALA A 959 1.23 2.92 5.50
C ALA A 959 2.62 2.63 6.05
N ASN A 960 3.65 2.75 5.20
CA ASN A 960 5.00 2.29 5.51
C ASN A 960 5.61 3.12 6.64
N GLU A 961 5.90 2.50 7.77
CA GLU A 961 6.40 3.19 8.96
C GLU A 961 7.89 3.56 8.89
N LEU A 962 8.67 2.79 8.13
CA LEU A 962 10.10 3.00 7.92
C LEU A 962 10.59 2.10 6.75
N PRO A 963 10.72 2.63 5.52
CA PRO A 963 11.18 1.82 4.39
C PRO A 963 12.62 1.35 4.58
N GLU A 964 13.50 2.26 5.03
CA GLU A 964 14.93 2.05 5.28
C GLU A 964 15.49 3.07 6.30
N ALA A 965 16.75 2.90 6.71
CA ALA A 965 17.39 3.77 7.69
C ALA A 965 17.57 5.21 7.16
N GLY A 966 17.20 6.20 7.97
CA GLY A 966 17.26 7.63 7.62
C GLY A 966 15.99 8.17 6.93
N GLN A 967 15.07 7.28 6.53
CA GLN A 967 13.73 7.63 6.10
C GLN A 967 12.76 7.74 7.30
N GLY A 968 11.49 8.05 7.02
CA GLY A 968 10.44 8.17 8.03
C GLY A 968 9.11 7.55 7.61
N PRO A 969 8.07 7.68 8.46
CA PRO A 969 6.75 7.12 8.20
C PRO A 969 6.02 7.82 7.06
N ALA A 970 5.06 7.16 6.43
CA ALA A 970 4.13 7.80 5.49
C ALA A 970 3.44 9.04 6.11
N VAL A 971 3.24 10.09 5.31
CA VAL A 971 2.60 11.36 5.72
C VAL A 971 1.57 11.80 4.67
N GLY A 972 0.39 12.21 5.14
CA GLY A 972 -0.71 12.69 4.29
C GLY A 972 -2.03 12.00 4.56
N GLU A 973 -2.92 11.99 3.56
CA GLU A 973 -4.17 11.25 3.65
C GLU A 973 -4.64 10.66 2.32
N VAL A 974 -5.47 9.62 2.45
CA VAL A 974 -6.12 8.92 1.35
C VAL A 974 -7.58 8.64 1.70
N THR A 975 -8.45 8.58 0.71
CA THR A 975 -9.86 8.18 0.87
C THR A 975 -10.17 6.96 0.01
N PHE A 976 -10.78 5.95 0.60
CA PHE A 976 -11.33 4.78 -0.07
C PHE A 976 -12.86 4.83 -0.10
N ASN A 977 -13.46 4.38 -1.19
CA ASN A 977 -14.91 4.11 -1.30
C ASN A 977 -15.11 2.67 -1.79
N GLY A 978 -15.94 1.86 -1.12
CA GLY A 978 -16.24 0.49 -1.58
C GLY A 978 -15.05 -0.48 -1.57
N LEU A 979 -14.10 -0.29 -0.65
CA LEU A 979 -12.92 -1.15 -0.46
C LEU A 979 -13.30 -2.54 0.07
N LYS A 980 -12.73 -3.59 -0.53
CA LYS A 980 -12.97 -5.00 -0.18
C LYS A 980 -11.67 -5.75 0.05
N PHE A 981 -11.68 -6.63 1.06
CA PHE A 981 -10.57 -7.50 1.42
C PHE A 981 -11.02 -8.97 1.46
N SER A 982 -10.12 -9.90 1.16
CA SER A 982 -10.29 -11.33 1.44
C SER A 982 -8.95 -12.07 1.54
N ASP A 983 -8.81 -13.01 2.48
CA ASP A 983 -7.61 -13.88 2.60
C ASP A 983 -6.26 -13.13 2.70
N ASN A 984 -6.25 -11.94 3.30
CA ASN A 984 -5.02 -11.24 3.69
C ASN A 984 -4.60 -11.64 5.11
N ALA A 985 -3.30 -11.63 5.42
CA ALA A 985 -2.84 -11.89 6.78
C ALA A 985 -3.17 -10.73 7.75
N GLN A 986 -3.22 -9.50 7.23
CA GLN A 986 -3.68 -8.29 7.91
C GLN A 986 -4.21 -7.30 6.87
N ASP A 987 -5.49 -6.93 6.93
CA ASP A 987 -6.10 -6.05 5.93
C ASP A 987 -5.51 -4.63 5.92
N ILE A 988 -5.23 -4.05 7.09
CA ILE A 988 -4.68 -2.69 7.20
C ILE A 988 -3.56 -2.68 8.24
N LYS A 989 -2.38 -2.24 7.81
CA LYS A 989 -1.26 -1.85 8.69
C LYS A 989 -1.03 -0.34 8.56
N ASN A 990 -1.48 0.40 9.55
CA ASN A 990 -1.16 1.82 9.72
C ASN A 990 -0.74 2.07 11.18
N THR A 991 0.56 2.22 11.39
CA THR A 991 1.16 2.61 12.68
C THR A 991 1.71 4.04 12.63
N THR A 992 1.39 4.80 11.58
CA THR A 992 1.99 6.11 11.27
C THR A 992 1.03 7.25 11.65
N PRO A 993 1.29 8.01 12.74
CA PRO A 993 0.33 9.03 13.21
C PRO A 993 0.10 10.17 12.21
N GLY A 994 1.03 10.37 11.26
CA GLY A 994 0.94 11.36 10.19
C GLY A 994 0.20 10.90 8.94
N PHE A 995 -0.29 9.66 8.87
CA PHE A 995 -1.02 9.13 7.70
C PHE A 995 -2.45 8.75 8.03
N LYS A 996 -3.42 9.37 7.35
CA LYS A 996 -4.84 9.10 7.54
C LYS A 996 -5.40 8.26 6.39
N ILE A 997 -5.95 7.09 6.72
CA ILE A 997 -6.72 6.26 5.79
C ILE A 997 -8.20 6.45 6.11
N ASN A 998 -8.91 7.20 5.27
CA ASN A 998 -10.36 7.35 5.35
C ASN A 998 -11.01 6.21 4.55
N ILE A 999 -11.98 5.49 5.12
CA ILE A 999 -12.70 4.41 4.42
C ILE A 999 -14.19 4.68 4.51
N ASN A 1000 -14.80 4.89 3.35
CA ASN A 1000 -16.24 4.94 3.17
C ASN A 1000 -16.72 3.55 2.70
N PRO A 1001 -17.78 3.00 3.31
CA PRO A 1001 -18.29 1.66 2.98
C PRO A 1001 -18.89 1.58 1.56
#